data_AF-A0A973U189-F1
#
_entry.id   AF-A0A973U189-F1
#
_cell.length_a   1.000
_cell.length_b   1.000
_cell.length_c   1.000
_cell.angle_alpha   90.00
_cell.angle_beta   90.00
_cell.angle_gamma   90.00
#
_symmetry.space_group_name_H-M   'P 1'
#
loop_
_entity.id
_entity.type
_entity.pdbx_description
1 polymer ?
#
loop_
_entity_poly.entity_id
_entity_poly.type
_entity_poly.pdbx_seq_one_letter_code
_entity_poly.pdbx_strand_id
1 'polypeptide(L)'
;MAEPGFERQPPQDLAAEQSVLGGMLLSKDAIADVVEVLAPNDFYRPAHQAVYDCILDLYGRGEPADPITVSAELERRGELLRVGGAPYLHTLIATVPTAANASYYAEIVAEKAVLRRLVEAGTRIVQLGYNGAEGADVDEVVDRAQAAIYEVTERRTTEDYVVLEELLQPTMDEIDAIASRGGSSLGIPTGFADLDELTNGLHPGQMIIVAARPGVGKALALDTPLATPTGWTTMGEVAVGDRLIGADGRPTTVVAATGVMRGRPCYEVEFSDGSVLVADAEHQWLTETRASRRAEPPPGRRASGEVLTTREIAESLRRVDHAVANASPLDLPEADLPLGPYTLGARLGGGESAVDPEVAWHVEAEAHDVVHGSTVTAEHVPAAYLRASTAQRRALLAGLLDTGGTVTADGSVRFATSSRRLAEDVRELVVGLGHRCATGTERGDLAAVVHTVTFGTDEDVFRLERKRLVLKERARAGGVTGSGSRSIVDVRPIPSVPVRCVEVDNEDHLYLAGRSMIPTHNSTLGLDFARSCSVKHGLTSAIFSLEMSRTEIVMRMLSAEARIRLGDMRGGRMSDDDWTRLARRMSEISEAPLFVDDSPNLTMMEIRAKARRLKQRHDLRLVVVDYLQLMSSGKRTESRQQEVSEFSRNLKLIAKELEVPVIAISQLNRGPEQRTDKRPQLSDLRESGSLEQDADMVILINRPDAWERDDPRAGEADLIIAKHRAGPTATITVAHQLHYSRFADLAQG
;
A
#
# COMPACT_ATOMS: atom_id res chain seq x y z
N MET A 1 52.68 -21.87 -9.32
CA MET A 1 52.29 -22.19 -7.94
C MET A 1 50.80 -22.37 -7.95
N ALA A 2 50.30 -23.60 -7.86
CA ALA A 2 48.88 -23.86 -7.72
C ALA A 2 48.47 -23.51 -6.28
N GLU A 3 47.38 -22.77 -6.11
CA GLU A 3 46.81 -22.46 -4.80
C GLU A 3 46.40 -23.75 -4.08
N PRO A 4 46.63 -23.87 -2.76
CA PRO A 4 46.20 -25.04 -2.00
C PRO A 4 44.67 -25.06 -1.94
N GLY A 5 44.06 -26.08 -2.55
CA GLY A 5 42.63 -26.35 -2.39
C GLY A 5 42.27 -26.53 -0.92
N PHE A 6 41.25 -25.82 -0.46
CA PHE A 6 40.74 -25.89 0.90
C PHE A 6 40.14 -27.28 1.20
N GLU A 7 40.95 -28.25 1.64
CA GLU A 7 40.44 -29.35 2.47
C GLU A 7 40.22 -28.82 3.89
N ARG A 8 39.11 -28.08 4.10
CA ARG A 8 38.66 -27.70 5.44
C ARG A 8 37.69 -28.75 5.95
N GLN A 9 38.12 -29.55 6.91
CA GLN A 9 37.23 -30.41 7.68
C GLN A 9 36.17 -29.54 8.37
N PRO A 10 34.86 -29.89 8.31
CA PRO A 10 33.83 -29.12 8.98
C PRO A 10 34.09 -28.99 10.49
N PRO A 11 33.70 -27.87 11.13
CA PRO A 11 33.85 -27.68 12.57
C PRO A 11 33.22 -28.83 13.37
N GLN A 12 34.03 -29.44 14.24
CA GLN A 12 33.67 -30.59 15.07
C GLN A 12 34.56 -30.65 16.31
N ASP A 13 34.10 -31.32 17.36
CA ASP A 13 34.91 -31.72 18.51
C ASP A 13 34.49 -33.13 18.97
N LEU A 14 35.22 -34.14 18.49
CA LEU A 14 34.87 -35.53 18.76
C LEU A 14 35.06 -35.91 20.23
N ALA A 15 36.01 -35.28 20.92
CA ALA A 15 36.25 -35.56 22.34
C ALA A 15 35.10 -35.00 23.19
N ALA A 16 34.59 -33.82 22.85
CA ALA A 16 33.39 -33.26 23.48
C ALA A 16 32.16 -34.14 23.21
N GLU A 17 31.91 -34.56 21.96
CA GLU A 17 30.79 -35.45 21.63
C GLU A 17 30.84 -36.78 22.42
N GLN A 18 32.03 -37.40 22.50
CA GLN A 18 32.22 -38.62 23.31
C GLN A 18 31.98 -38.36 24.79
N SER A 19 32.36 -37.18 25.27
CA SER A 19 32.21 -36.80 26.68
C SER A 19 30.76 -36.53 27.06
N VAL A 20 29.98 -35.96 26.15
CA VAL A 20 28.53 -35.77 26.32
C VAL A 20 27.84 -37.13 26.41
N LEU A 21 28.04 -38.01 25.43
CA LEU A 21 27.40 -39.33 25.41
C LEU A 21 27.82 -40.21 26.59
N GLY A 22 29.09 -40.19 26.97
CA GLY A 22 29.57 -40.90 28.15
C GLY A 22 28.96 -40.36 29.45
N GLY A 23 28.72 -39.04 29.54
CA GLY A 23 28.10 -38.40 30.70
C GLY A 23 26.63 -38.80 30.84
N MET A 24 25.92 -38.80 29.71
CA MET A 24 24.53 -39.28 29.61
C MET A 24 24.39 -40.77 29.98
N LEU A 25 25.33 -41.62 29.57
CA LEU A 25 25.34 -43.06 29.93
C LEU A 25 25.69 -43.31 31.41
N LEU A 26 26.28 -42.33 32.10
CA LEU A 26 26.70 -42.43 33.50
C LEU A 26 25.65 -41.90 34.48
N SER A 27 24.90 -40.86 34.11
CA SER A 27 23.94 -40.21 34.99
C SER A 27 22.68 -39.77 34.24
N LYS A 28 21.53 -40.03 34.85
CA LYS A 28 20.22 -39.57 34.38
C LYS A 28 20.10 -38.04 34.40
N ASP A 29 20.73 -37.38 35.38
CA ASP A 29 20.68 -35.92 35.51
C ASP A 29 21.44 -35.25 34.35
N ALA A 30 22.55 -35.85 33.93
CA ALA A 30 23.29 -35.39 32.76
C ALA A 30 22.49 -35.52 31.45
N ILE A 31 21.54 -36.47 31.37
CA ILE A 31 20.62 -36.56 30.22
C ILE A 31 19.70 -35.34 30.19
N ALA A 32 19.14 -34.94 31.34
CA ALA A 32 18.26 -33.78 31.44
C ALA A 32 18.99 -32.50 31.01
N ASP A 33 20.17 -32.25 31.57
CA ASP A 33 20.96 -31.05 31.27
C ASP A 33 21.39 -30.97 29.79
N VAL A 34 21.69 -32.11 29.15
CA VAL A 34 22.16 -32.14 27.75
C VAL A 34 21.00 -31.97 26.76
N VAL A 35 19.81 -32.48 27.07
CA VAL A 35 18.61 -32.35 26.22
C VAL A 35 18.20 -30.89 26.03
N GLU A 36 18.43 -30.04 27.02
CA GLU A 36 18.17 -28.61 26.91
C GLU A 36 19.10 -27.90 25.91
N VAL A 37 20.28 -28.46 25.65
CA VAL A 37 21.35 -27.81 24.87
C VAL A 37 21.51 -28.38 23.47
N LEU A 38 21.33 -29.70 23.28
CA LEU A 38 21.64 -30.41 22.04
C LEU A 38 20.44 -31.11 21.41
N ALA A 39 20.44 -31.15 20.09
CA ALA A 39 19.57 -31.98 19.27
C ALA A 39 20.38 -33.13 18.61
N PRO A 40 19.72 -34.21 18.13
CA PRO A 40 20.42 -35.31 17.47
C PRO A 40 21.30 -34.87 16.30
N ASN A 41 20.83 -33.91 15.50
CA ASN A 41 21.56 -33.40 14.33
C ASN A 41 22.79 -32.53 14.68
N ASP A 42 23.01 -32.20 15.96
CA ASP A 42 24.16 -31.40 16.39
C ASP A 42 25.45 -32.21 16.48
N PHE A 43 25.37 -33.54 16.58
CA PHE A 43 26.56 -34.38 16.54
C PHE A 43 27.11 -34.50 15.10
N TYR A 44 28.42 -34.36 14.94
CA TYR A 44 29.08 -34.52 13.65
C TYR A 44 29.07 -35.98 13.18
N ARG A 45 29.29 -36.93 14.09
CA ARG A 45 29.33 -38.35 13.73
C ARG A 45 27.92 -38.96 13.73
N PRO A 46 27.48 -39.58 12.62
CA PRO A 46 26.19 -40.30 12.60
C PRO A 46 26.10 -41.41 13.65
N ALA A 47 27.23 -42.02 14.02
CA ALA A 47 27.27 -43.00 15.11
C ALA A 47 26.89 -42.37 16.46
N HIS A 48 27.31 -41.14 16.74
CA HIS A 48 26.97 -40.42 17.97
C HIS A 48 25.51 -39.97 17.96
N GLN A 49 24.99 -39.55 16.80
CA GLN A 49 23.57 -39.24 16.62
C GLN A 49 22.69 -40.43 16.99
N ALA A 50 22.99 -41.62 16.46
CA ALA A 50 22.24 -42.84 16.73
C ALA A 50 22.29 -43.25 18.22
N VAL A 51 23.45 -43.09 18.87
CA VAL A 51 23.59 -43.34 20.31
C VAL A 51 22.76 -42.34 21.11
N TYR A 52 22.81 -41.06 20.77
CA TYR A 52 22.02 -40.00 21.40
C TYR A 52 20.50 -40.25 21.27
N ASP A 53 20.02 -40.53 20.06
CA ASP A 53 18.60 -40.86 19.79
C ASP A 53 18.13 -42.09 20.58
N CYS A 54 18.99 -43.10 20.72
CA CYS A 54 18.70 -44.27 21.53
C CYS A 54 18.57 -43.92 23.03
N ILE A 55 19.49 -43.10 23.55
CA ILE A 55 19.44 -42.61 24.94
C ILE A 55 18.15 -41.81 25.18
N LEU A 56 17.76 -40.91 24.27
CA LEU A 56 16.53 -40.13 24.38
C LEU A 56 15.28 -40.99 24.39
N ASP A 57 15.21 -42.00 23.53
CA ASP A 57 14.04 -42.88 23.46
C ASP A 57 13.88 -43.73 24.73
N LEU A 58 14.99 -44.25 25.27
CA LEU A 58 14.97 -44.96 26.56
C LEU A 58 14.57 -44.02 27.71
N TYR A 59 15.13 -42.81 27.74
CA TYR A 59 14.81 -41.80 28.73
C TYR A 59 13.33 -41.37 28.67
N GLY A 60 12.79 -41.18 27.46
CA GLY A 60 11.38 -40.83 27.23
C GLY A 60 10.41 -41.94 27.63
N ARG A 61 10.84 -43.21 27.56
CA ARG A 61 10.10 -44.37 28.09
C ARG A 61 10.26 -44.57 29.61
N GLY A 62 11.08 -43.75 30.27
CA GLY A 62 11.40 -43.88 31.69
C GLY A 62 12.34 -45.05 32.02
N GLU A 63 12.98 -45.65 31.01
CA GLU A 63 13.97 -46.73 31.17
C GLU A 63 15.36 -46.14 31.45
N PRO A 64 16.22 -46.80 32.25
CA PRO A 64 17.59 -46.34 32.47
C PRO A 64 18.40 -46.46 31.16
N ALA A 65 19.08 -45.39 30.77
CA ALA A 65 19.96 -45.36 29.60
C ALA A 65 21.42 -45.60 30.02
N ASP A 66 21.78 -46.87 30.22
CA ASP A 66 23.14 -47.32 30.53
C ASP A 66 23.73 -48.10 29.32
N PRO A 67 25.04 -48.44 29.30
CA PRO A 67 25.63 -49.13 28.15
C PRO A 67 24.97 -50.47 27.80
N ILE A 68 24.36 -51.15 28.77
CA ILE A 68 23.73 -52.45 28.55
C ILE A 68 22.37 -52.25 27.89
N THR A 69 21.55 -51.35 28.43
CA THR A 69 20.21 -51.06 27.88
C THR A 69 20.30 -50.39 26.52
N VAL A 70 21.23 -49.44 26.35
CA VAL A 70 21.50 -48.78 25.05
C VAL A 70 22.04 -49.77 24.03
N SER A 71 22.93 -50.70 24.42
CA SER A 71 23.41 -51.75 23.51
C SER A 71 22.28 -52.67 23.05
N ALA A 72 21.40 -53.10 23.96
CA ALA A 72 20.29 -53.98 23.64
C ALA A 72 19.25 -53.30 22.73
N GLU A 73 18.97 -52.02 22.96
CA GLU A 73 18.09 -51.22 22.11
C GLU A 73 18.69 -51.00 20.71
N LEU A 74 19.98 -50.63 20.63
CA LEU A 74 20.67 -50.48 19.34
C LEU A 74 20.78 -51.80 18.57
N GLU A 75 20.89 -52.94 19.25
CA GLU A 75 20.87 -54.27 18.63
C GLU A 75 19.48 -54.57 18.05
N ARG A 76 18.42 -54.28 18.80
CA ARG A 76 17.03 -54.44 18.33
C ARG A 76 16.73 -53.59 17.09
N ARG A 77 17.30 -52.39 17.03
CA ARG A 77 17.20 -51.47 15.87
C ARG A 77 18.11 -51.85 14.70
N GLY A 78 19.02 -52.80 14.88
CA GLY A 78 20.00 -53.19 13.85
C GLY A 78 21.12 -52.15 13.63
N GLU A 79 21.32 -51.23 14.58
CA GLU A 79 22.27 -50.12 14.46
C GLU A 79 23.56 -50.33 15.29
N LEU A 80 23.60 -51.34 16.16
CA LEU A 80 24.73 -51.60 17.07
C LEU A 80 26.08 -51.73 16.35
N LEU A 81 26.12 -52.39 15.19
CA LEU A 81 27.34 -52.52 14.39
C LEU A 81 27.79 -51.17 13.78
N ARG A 82 26.84 -50.28 13.45
CA ARG A 82 27.14 -48.97 12.85
C ARG A 82 27.73 -48.00 13.86
N VAL A 83 27.42 -48.15 15.15
CA VAL A 83 27.96 -47.31 16.23
C VAL A 83 29.31 -47.78 16.75
N GLY A 84 29.82 -48.95 16.31
CA GLY A 84 31.10 -49.52 16.77
C GLY A 84 30.96 -50.69 17.77
N GLY A 85 29.74 -51.21 17.97
CA GLY A 85 29.47 -52.35 18.84
C GLY A 85 29.39 -51.99 20.33
N ALA A 86 28.98 -52.97 21.15
CA ALA A 86 28.86 -52.82 22.60
C ALA A 86 30.15 -52.29 23.29
N PRO A 87 31.38 -52.70 22.89
CA PRO A 87 32.61 -52.16 23.50
C PRO A 87 32.78 -50.64 23.33
N TYR A 88 32.19 -50.05 22.29
CA TYR A 88 32.30 -48.61 22.05
C TYR A 88 31.55 -47.81 23.12
N LEU A 89 30.38 -48.27 23.56
CA LEU A 89 29.61 -47.59 24.63
C LEU A 89 30.38 -47.55 25.95
N HIS A 90 31.12 -48.61 26.28
CA HIS A 90 32.02 -48.61 27.44
C HIS A 90 33.22 -47.67 27.27
N THR A 91 33.67 -47.47 26.04
CA THR A 91 34.73 -46.49 25.72
C THR A 91 34.24 -45.06 25.94
N LEU A 92 32.99 -44.75 25.59
CA LEU A 92 32.37 -43.44 25.84
C LEU A 92 32.37 -43.11 27.34
N ILE A 93 31.98 -44.07 28.18
CA ILE A 93 32.04 -43.92 29.64
C ILE A 93 33.47 -43.68 30.12
N ALA A 94 34.43 -44.47 29.65
CA ALA A 94 35.83 -44.35 30.08
C ALA A 94 36.48 -43.02 29.68
N THR A 95 35.92 -42.32 28.69
CA THR A 95 36.43 -41.04 28.19
C THR A 95 36.01 -39.87 29.08
N VAL A 96 34.94 -40.02 29.86
CA VAL A 96 34.37 -38.93 30.66
C VAL A 96 35.04 -38.83 32.02
N PRO A 97 35.65 -37.68 32.37
CA PRO A 97 36.23 -37.48 33.70
C PRO A 97 35.17 -37.45 34.81
N THR A 98 34.04 -36.76 34.57
CA THR A 98 32.92 -36.61 35.51
C THR A 98 31.62 -36.33 34.76
N ALA A 99 30.52 -37.00 35.12
CA ALA A 99 29.21 -36.77 34.52
C ALA A 99 28.66 -35.34 34.74
N ALA A 100 29.07 -34.67 35.82
CA ALA A 100 28.65 -33.30 36.15
C ALA A 100 29.07 -32.23 35.12
N ASN A 101 30.05 -32.52 34.26
CA ASN A 101 30.51 -31.59 33.23
C ASN A 101 29.86 -31.82 31.85
N ALA A 102 28.88 -32.74 31.76
CA ALA A 102 28.23 -33.07 30.48
C ALA A 102 27.61 -31.83 29.81
N SER A 103 27.00 -30.94 30.59
CA SER A 103 26.43 -29.67 30.10
C SER A 103 27.49 -28.77 29.44
N TYR A 104 28.67 -28.60 30.07
CA TYR A 104 29.77 -27.82 29.49
C TYR A 104 30.27 -28.40 28.16
N TYR A 105 30.40 -29.74 28.06
CA TYR A 105 30.77 -30.38 26.80
C TYR A 105 29.65 -30.26 25.75
N ALA A 106 28.39 -30.24 26.17
CA ALA A 106 27.25 -30.04 25.28
C ALA A 106 27.26 -28.64 24.66
N GLU A 107 27.62 -27.60 25.41
CA GLU A 107 27.82 -26.25 24.86
C GLU A 107 28.90 -26.24 23.77
N ILE A 108 30.03 -26.94 23.98
CA ILE A 108 31.09 -27.04 22.97
C ILE A 108 30.58 -27.70 21.69
N VAL A 109 29.81 -28.80 21.80
CA VAL A 109 29.22 -29.47 20.64
C VAL A 109 28.22 -28.56 19.93
N ALA A 110 27.38 -27.84 20.68
CA ALA A 110 26.40 -26.90 20.14
C ALA A 110 27.08 -25.77 19.36
N GLU A 111 28.16 -25.19 19.89
CA GLU A 111 28.96 -24.19 19.18
C GLU A 111 29.50 -24.72 17.86
N LYS A 112 30.06 -25.95 17.84
CA LYS A 112 30.56 -26.55 16.59
C LYS A 112 29.43 -26.85 15.61
N ALA A 113 28.27 -27.26 16.09
CA ALA A 113 27.08 -27.49 15.25
C ALA A 113 26.59 -26.21 14.58
N VAL A 114 26.55 -25.08 15.30
CA VAL A 114 26.23 -23.76 14.73
C VAL A 114 27.23 -23.37 13.65
N LEU A 115 28.54 -23.50 13.93
CA LEU A 115 29.58 -23.20 12.94
C LEU A 115 29.47 -24.12 11.70
N ARG A 116 29.11 -25.39 11.88
CA ARG A 116 28.91 -26.33 10.78
C ARG A 116 27.68 -25.97 9.93
N ARG A 117 26.54 -25.64 10.55
CA ARG A 117 25.35 -25.13 9.85
C ARG A 117 25.64 -23.85 9.07
N LEU A 118 26.49 -22.96 9.60
CA LEU A 118 26.92 -21.76 8.90
C LEU A 118 27.71 -22.08 7.63
N VAL A 119 28.62 -23.07 7.69
CA VAL A 119 29.37 -23.54 6.52
C VAL A 119 28.43 -24.14 5.46
N GLU A 120 27.46 -24.96 5.88
CA GLU A 120 26.45 -25.55 5.00
C GLU A 120 25.55 -24.49 4.35
N ALA A 121 25.09 -23.50 5.12
CA ALA A 121 24.34 -22.36 4.59
C ALA A 121 25.17 -21.55 3.58
N GLY A 122 26.46 -21.32 3.87
CA GLY A 122 27.38 -20.68 2.94
C GLY A 122 27.53 -21.46 1.63
N THR A 123 27.67 -22.79 1.70
CA THR A 123 27.72 -23.65 0.50
C THR A 123 26.41 -23.62 -0.29
N ARG A 124 25.26 -23.65 0.39
CA ARG A 124 23.93 -23.50 -0.25
C ARG A 124 23.81 -22.16 -0.98
N ILE A 125 24.26 -21.05 -0.37
CA ILE A 125 24.24 -19.72 -1.02
C ILE A 125 25.13 -19.68 -2.25
N VAL A 126 26.33 -20.26 -2.17
CA VAL A 126 27.23 -20.36 -3.33
C VAL A 126 26.56 -21.14 -4.46
N GLN A 127 25.91 -22.26 -4.17
CA GLN A 127 25.16 -23.04 -5.15
C GLN A 127 23.99 -22.26 -5.75
N LEU A 128 23.23 -21.52 -4.94
CA LEU A 128 22.16 -20.64 -5.39
C LEU A 128 22.68 -19.57 -6.37
N GLY A 129 23.85 -18.99 -6.09
CA GLY A 129 24.49 -18.01 -6.97
C GLY A 129 24.90 -18.55 -8.34
N TYR A 130 25.36 -19.82 -8.42
CA TYR A 130 25.67 -20.46 -9.70
C TYR A 130 24.41 -20.93 -10.45
N ASN A 131 23.39 -21.42 -9.74
CA ASN A 131 22.15 -21.92 -10.35
C ASN A 131 21.18 -20.81 -10.76
N GLY A 132 21.25 -19.62 -10.14
CA GLY A 132 20.45 -18.45 -10.52
C GLY A 132 20.79 -17.86 -11.89
N ALA A 133 21.93 -18.25 -12.48
CA ALA A 133 22.30 -17.87 -13.84
C ALA A 133 21.41 -18.53 -14.93
N GLU A 134 20.59 -19.53 -14.58
CA GLU A 134 19.69 -20.26 -15.49
C GLU A 134 18.22 -19.78 -15.43
N GLY A 135 17.99 -18.47 -15.29
CA GLY A 135 16.66 -17.87 -15.51
C GLY A 135 15.71 -17.86 -14.31
N ALA A 136 16.20 -18.08 -13.10
CA ALA A 136 15.45 -17.78 -11.87
C ALA A 136 15.42 -16.25 -11.62
N ASP A 137 14.35 -15.76 -11.01
CA ASP A 137 14.27 -14.36 -10.60
C ASP A 137 15.35 -14.07 -9.55
N VAL A 138 16.10 -12.99 -9.74
CA VAL A 138 17.20 -12.60 -8.86
C VAL A 138 16.69 -12.35 -7.44
N ASP A 139 15.46 -11.84 -7.31
CA ASP A 139 14.84 -11.57 -6.02
C ASP A 139 14.54 -12.87 -5.26
N GLU A 140 14.07 -13.92 -5.95
CA GLU A 140 13.82 -15.24 -5.34
C GLU A 140 15.13 -15.91 -4.86
N VAL A 141 16.21 -15.74 -5.61
CA VAL A 141 17.55 -16.26 -5.23
C VAL A 141 18.06 -15.55 -3.97
N VAL A 142 17.86 -14.24 -3.86
CA VAL A 142 18.23 -13.44 -2.68
C VAL A 142 17.40 -13.84 -1.46
N ASP A 143 16.08 -14.01 -1.60
CA ASP A 143 15.20 -14.44 -0.51
C ASP A 143 15.59 -15.82 0.03
N ARG A 144 15.88 -16.77 -0.86
CA ARG A 144 16.34 -18.12 -0.48
C ARG A 144 17.70 -18.08 0.21
N ALA A 145 18.59 -17.20 -0.22
CA ALA A 145 19.89 -16.99 0.44
C ALA A 145 19.73 -16.39 1.85
N GLN A 146 18.81 -15.43 2.02
CA GLN A 146 18.48 -14.85 3.32
C GLN A 146 17.88 -15.89 4.27
N ALA A 147 16.93 -16.71 3.79
CA ALA A 147 16.33 -17.79 4.57
C ALA A 147 17.37 -18.81 5.05
N ALA A 148 18.31 -19.22 4.19
CA ALA A 148 19.36 -20.17 4.53
C ALA A 148 20.31 -19.67 5.64
N ILE A 149 20.61 -18.37 5.68
CA ILE A 149 21.40 -17.76 6.77
C ILE A 149 20.57 -17.65 8.05
N TYR A 150 19.28 -17.38 7.91
CA TYR A 150 18.38 -17.24 9.05
C TYR A 150 18.18 -18.56 9.82
N GLU A 151 18.06 -19.68 9.12
CA GLU A 151 18.00 -21.04 9.71
C GLU A 151 19.20 -21.33 10.63
N VAL A 152 20.37 -20.71 10.40
CA VAL A 152 21.56 -20.90 11.23
C VAL A 152 21.44 -20.20 12.59
N THR A 153 20.70 -19.08 12.63
CA THR A 153 20.52 -18.24 13.83
C THR A 153 19.37 -18.67 14.73
N GLU A 154 18.49 -19.57 14.28
CA GLU A 154 17.36 -20.02 15.08
C GLU A 154 17.84 -20.99 16.17
N ARG A 155 18.02 -20.47 17.39
CA ARG A 155 18.02 -21.29 18.61
C ARG A 155 16.60 -21.81 18.80
N ARG A 156 16.46 -23.13 18.90
CA ARG A 156 15.25 -23.76 19.39
C ARG A 156 15.11 -23.45 20.87
N THR A 157 14.40 -22.41 21.23
CA THR A 157 13.58 -22.43 22.44
C THR A 157 12.25 -23.06 22.03
N THR A 158 12.24 -24.39 21.94
CA THR A 158 10.99 -25.16 21.88
C THR A 158 10.65 -25.51 23.33
N GLU A 159 10.16 -24.54 24.10
CA GLU A 159 9.51 -24.81 25.38
C GLU A 159 8.10 -25.32 25.08
N ASP A 160 7.95 -26.63 24.86
CA ASP A 160 6.66 -27.18 24.44
C ASP A 160 5.64 -27.30 25.58
N TYR A 161 6.04 -27.26 26.85
CA TYR A 161 5.10 -27.26 27.99
C TYR A 161 5.71 -26.58 29.22
N VAL A 162 5.01 -25.61 29.81
CA VAL A 162 5.35 -24.99 31.10
C VAL A 162 4.42 -25.54 32.18
N VAL A 163 4.94 -25.88 33.36
CA VAL A 163 4.13 -26.40 34.47
C VAL A 163 3.28 -25.25 35.04
N LEU A 164 1.99 -25.48 35.32
CA LEU A 164 1.09 -24.43 35.80
C LEU A 164 1.66 -23.68 37.02
N GLU A 165 2.34 -24.38 37.93
CA GLU A 165 2.99 -23.79 39.12
C GLU A 165 3.99 -22.68 38.76
N GLU A 166 4.76 -22.86 37.69
CA GLU A 166 5.72 -21.86 37.20
C GLU A 166 5.03 -20.64 36.58
N LEU A 167 3.81 -20.80 36.06
CA LEU A 167 2.98 -19.71 35.54
C LEU A 167 2.22 -18.97 36.64
N LEU A 168 1.93 -19.61 37.78
CA LEU A 168 1.16 -19.01 38.86
C LEU A 168 1.88 -17.81 39.48
N GLN A 169 3.19 -17.92 39.76
CA GLN A 169 3.93 -16.85 40.42
C GLN A 169 4.03 -15.58 39.54
N PRO A 170 4.45 -15.65 38.26
CA PRO A 170 4.43 -14.48 37.36
C PRO A 170 3.02 -13.89 37.19
N THR A 171 1.99 -14.73 37.12
CA THR A 171 0.59 -14.27 37.01
C THR A 171 0.15 -13.52 38.28
N MET A 172 0.54 -14.00 39.47
CA MET A 172 0.23 -13.31 40.72
C MET A 172 1.00 -11.99 40.85
N ASP A 173 2.27 -11.97 40.45
CA ASP A 173 3.08 -10.74 40.42
C ASP A 173 2.46 -9.71 39.45
N GLU A 174 1.93 -10.17 38.32
CA GLU A 174 1.19 -9.34 37.35
C GLU A 174 -0.12 -8.80 37.95
N ILE A 175 -0.89 -9.63 38.65
CA ILE A 175 -2.12 -9.20 39.35
C ILE A 175 -1.81 -8.17 40.46
N ASP A 176 -0.77 -8.38 41.25
CA ASP A 176 -0.33 -7.46 42.30
C ASP A 176 0.16 -6.12 41.70
N ALA A 177 0.82 -6.18 40.54
CA ALA A 177 1.24 -5.00 39.78
C ALA A 177 0.05 -4.18 39.22
N ILE A 178 -1.10 -4.82 38.94
CA ILE A 178 -2.36 -4.14 38.57
C ILE A 178 -2.98 -3.48 39.80
N ALA A 179 -3.09 -4.24 40.91
CA ALA A 179 -3.74 -3.78 42.13
C ALA A 179 -3.02 -2.56 42.74
N SER A 180 -1.69 -2.55 42.69
CA SER A 180 -0.86 -1.45 43.20
C SER A 180 -0.95 -0.16 42.37
N ARG A 181 -1.41 -0.22 41.11
CA ARG A 181 -1.59 0.95 40.22
C ARG A 181 -3.01 1.50 40.17
N GLY A 182 -3.89 1.08 41.09
CA GLY A 182 -5.26 1.59 41.17
C GLY A 182 -6.21 1.03 40.10
N GLY A 183 -5.88 -0.14 39.53
CA GLY A 183 -6.75 -0.83 38.57
C GLY A 183 -6.61 -0.40 37.10
N SER A 184 -5.66 0.48 36.76
CA SER A 184 -5.44 0.96 35.38
C SER A 184 -4.12 0.49 34.75
N SER A 185 -4.27 -0.14 33.57
CA SER A 185 -3.36 -0.47 32.45
C SER A 185 -2.25 -1.51 32.64
N LEU A 186 -2.44 -2.70 32.03
CA LEU A 186 -1.38 -3.63 31.60
C LEU A 186 -1.09 -3.54 30.09
N GLY A 187 -2.06 -3.06 29.29
CA GLY A 187 -1.91 -2.88 27.84
C GLY A 187 -1.35 -1.52 27.44
N ILE A 188 -1.11 -1.35 26.13
CA ILE A 188 -0.70 -0.09 25.50
C ILE A 188 -1.92 0.86 25.43
N PRO A 189 -1.83 2.08 25.99
CA PRO A 189 -2.96 3.00 25.98
C PRO A 189 -3.32 3.46 24.56
N THR A 190 -4.59 3.33 24.20
CA THR A 190 -5.12 3.73 22.89
C THR A 190 -5.22 5.24 22.74
N GLY A 191 -5.29 5.96 23.87
CA GLY A 191 -5.43 7.42 23.90
C GLY A 191 -6.88 7.89 23.91
N PHE A 192 -7.83 6.97 24.05
CA PHE A 192 -9.24 7.20 24.31
C PHE A 192 -9.62 6.57 25.65
N ALA A 193 -10.01 7.38 26.63
CA ALA A 193 -10.24 6.92 28.00
C ALA A 193 -11.30 5.82 28.09
N ASP A 194 -12.41 5.99 27.39
CA ASP A 194 -13.51 5.02 27.37
C ASP A 194 -13.10 3.70 26.70
N LEU A 195 -12.20 3.75 25.70
CA LEU A 195 -11.69 2.55 25.03
C LEU A 195 -10.69 1.83 25.91
N ASP A 196 -9.84 2.57 26.62
CA ASP A 196 -8.89 2.03 27.58
C ASP A 196 -9.61 1.46 28.82
N GLU A 197 -10.73 2.03 29.26
CA GLU A 197 -11.57 1.45 30.33
C GLU A 197 -12.19 0.12 29.91
N LEU A 198 -12.64 0.01 28.66
CA LEU A 198 -13.23 -1.21 28.12
C LEU A 198 -12.20 -2.32 27.86
N THR A 199 -11.01 -1.95 27.37
CA THR A 199 -10.00 -2.89 26.86
C THR A 199 -8.83 -3.11 27.81
N ASN A 200 -8.66 -2.24 28.81
CA ASN A 200 -7.45 -2.12 29.62
C ASN A 200 -6.18 -1.92 28.77
N GLY A 201 -6.33 -1.20 27.65
CA GLY A 201 -5.31 -0.99 26.62
C GLY A 201 -5.17 -2.15 25.63
N LEU A 202 -4.25 -2.01 24.67
CA LEU A 202 -3.93 -3.03 23.67
C LEU A 202 -2.89 -4.02 24.22
N HIS A 203 -3.18 -5.31 24.19
CA HIS A 203 -2.33 -6.32 24.84
C HIS A 203 -1.36 -6.99 23.84
N PRO A 204 -0.17 -7.40 24.31
CA PRO A 204 0.76 -8.27 23.58
C PRO A 204 0.07 -9.48 22.94
N GLY A 205 0.49 -9.88 21.74
CA GLY A 205 -0.08 -11.05 21.07
C GLY A 205 -1.44 -10.83 20.39
N GLN A 206 -2.05 -9.65 20.54
CA GLN A 206 -3.33 -9.32 19.92
C GLN A 206 -3.17 -8.89 18.46
N MET A 207 -4.08 -9.38 17.62
CA MET A 207 -4.34 -8.85 16.29
C MET A 207 -5.64 -8.04 16.36
N ILE A 208 -5.53 -6.73 16.12
CA ILE A 208 -6.63 -5.79 16.11
C ILE A 208 -6.91 -5.36 14.68
N ILE A 209 -8.16 -5.46 14.24
CA ILE A 209 -8.60 -4.92 12.96
C ILE A 209 -9.33 -3.61 13.19
N VAL A 210 -8.91 -2.58 12.47
CA VAL A 210 -9.62 -1.30 12.42
C VAL A 210 -10.20 -1.18 11.03
N ALA A 211 -11.53 -1.15 10.96
CA ALA A 211 -12.21 -1.11 9.68
C ALA A 211 -13.15 0.06 9.54
N ALA A 212 -13.03 0.73 8.41
CA ALA A 212 -13.79 1.92 8.08
C ALA A 212 -14.22 1.87 6.62
N ARG A 213 -15.25 2.64 6.30
CA ARG A 213 -15.66 2.82 4.90
C ARG A 213 -14.72 3.83 4.21
N PRO A 214 -14.42 3.66 2.91
CA PRO A 214 -13.70 4.66 2.13
C PRO A 214 -14.49 5.98 2.03
N GLY A 215 -13.80 7.13 2.00
CA GLY A 215 -14.32 8.28 1.26
C GLY A 215 -15.15 9.37 1.98
N VAL A 216 -14.82 9.83 3.20
CA VAL A 216 -15.40 11.11 3.68
C VAL A 216 -14.58 12.31 3.15
N GLY A 217 -14.72 12.65 1.86
CA GLY A 217 -14.02 13.81 1.25
C GLY A 217 -13.98 13.94 -0.29
N LYS A 218 -14.95 13.38 -1.04
CA LYS A 218 -14.93 13.33 -2.53
C LYS A 218 -16.22 13.84 -3.21
N ALA A 219 -16.93 14.85 -2.67
CA ALA A 219 -18.20 15.27 -3.28
C ALA A 219 -18.00 16.32 -4.39
N LEU A 220 -18.66 16.09 -5.54
CA LEU A 220 -18.68 16.97 -6.71
C LEU A 220 -20.12 17.34 -7.07
N ALA A 221 -20.34 18.46 -7.76
CA ALA A 221 -21.68 18.87 -8.19
C ALA A 221 -22.35 17.81 -9.07
N LEU A 222 -23.68 17.66 -8.98
CA LEU A 222 -24.42 16.61 -9.70
C LEU A 222 -24.28 16.69 -11.22
N ASP A 223 -24.13 17.89 -11.77
CA ASP A 223 -23.94 18.13 -13.20
C ASP A 223 -22.50 17.88 -13.67
N THR A 224 -21.59 17.52 -12.77
CA THR A 224 -20.19 17.21 -13.11
C THR A 224 -20.15 16.01 -14.06
N PRO A 225 -19.62 16.17 -15.29
CA PRO A 225 -19.53 15.07 -16.23
C PRO A 225 -18.42 14.10 -15.82
N LEU A 226 -18.69 12.80 -15.95
CA LEU A 226 -17.77 11.71 -15.63
C LEU A 226 -17.49 10.90 -16.90
N ALA A 227 -16.21 10.62 -17.17
CA ALA A 227 -15.80 9.92 -18.39
C ALA A 227 -16.17 8.43 -18.30
N THR A 228 -16.79 7.88 -19.35
CA THR A 228 -17.12 6.46 -19.48
C THR A 228 -16.45 5.84 -20.71
N PRO A 229 -16.31 4.50 -20.80
CA PRO A 229 -15.80 3.84 -22.00
C PRO A 229 -16.63 4.08 -23.26
N THR A 230 -17.88 4.52 -23.13
CA THR A 230 -18.82 4.74 -24.24
C THR A 230 -19.15 6.21 -24.49
N GLY A 231 -18.68 7.12 -23.63
CA GLY A 231 -19.01 8.54 -23.72
C GLY A 231 -18.90 9.24 -22.36
N TRP A 232 -20.00 9.84 -21.92
CA TRP A 232 -20.08 10.59 -20.67
C TRP A 232 -21.33 10.20 -19.90
N THR A 233 -21.22 10.21 -18.58
CA THR A 233 -22.35 10.27 -17.65
C THR A 233 -22.21 11.52 -16.80
N THR A 234 -23.14 11.78 -15.88
CA THR A 234 -23.02 12.86 -14.90
C THR A 234 -22.96 12.30 -13.48
N MET A 235 -22.41 13.07 -12.54
CA MET A 235 -22.37 12.71 -11.12
C MET A 235 -23.78 12.46 -10.54
N GLY A 236 -24.81 13.10 -11.10
CA GLY A 236 -26.22 12.90 -10.74
C GLY A 236 -26.83 11.61 -11.30
N GLU A 237 -26.41 11.18 -12.49
CA GLU A 237 -26.99 10.03 -13.21
C GLU A 237 -26.23 8.74 -12.96
N VAL A 238 -24.93 8.82 -12.63
CA VAL A 238 -24.08 7.65 -12.42
C VAL A 238 -24.64 6.75 -11.32
N ALA A 239 -24.67 5.46 -11.61
CA ALA A 239 -25.19 4.41 -10.75
C ALA A 239 -24.13 3.33 -10.50
N VAL A 240 -24.36 2.54 -9.46
CA VAL A 240 -23.54 1.37 -9.18
C VAL A 240 -23.68 0.37 -10.32
N GLY A 241 -22.55 -0.14 -10.82
CA GLY A 241 -22.46 -1.01 -11.99
C GLY A 241 -22.09 -0.27 -13.28
N ASP A 242 -22.19 1.06 -13.31
CA ASP A 242 -21.74 1.85 -14.46
C ASP A 242 -20.21 1.78 -14.61
N ARG A 243 -19.72 2.01 -15.83
CA ARG A 243 -18.28 2.00 -16.12
C ARG A 243 -17.79 3.44 -16.26
N LEU A 244 -16.81 3.83 -15.44
CA LEU A 244 -16.07 5.07 -15.57
C LEU A 244 -14.66 4.80 -16.09
N ILE A 245 -13.87 5.86 -16.27
CA ILE A 245 -12.44 5.76 -16.58
C ILE A 245 -11.61 6.22 -15.37
N GLY A 246 -10.54 5.48 -15.07
CA GLY A 246 -9.57 5.77 -14.03
C GLY A 246 -8.51 6.79 -14.43
N ALA A 247 -7.72 7.27 -13.47
CA ALA A 247 -6.60 8.19 -13.71
C ALA A 247 -5.50 7.62 -14.63
N ASP A 248 -5.36 6.29 -14.63
CA ASP A 248 -4.49 5.51 -15.49
C ASP A 248 -5.02 5.36 -16.92
N GLY A 249 -6.20 5.88 -17.21
CA GLY A 249 -6.84 5.82 -18.52
C GLY A 249 -7.67 4.54 -18.75
N ARG A 250 -7.69 3.59 -17.81
CA ARG A 250 -8.38 2.30 -18.00
C ARG A 250 -9.83 2.33 -17.50
N PRO A 251 -10.73 1.54 -18.10
CA PRO A 251 -12.08 1.36 -17.59
C PRO A 251 -12.12 0.79 -16.17
N THR A 252 -12.91 1.42 -15.30
CA THR A 252 -13.16 1.01 -13.91
C THR A 252 -14.66 0.99 -13.64
N THR A 253 -15.13 0.15 -12.73
CA THR A 253 -16.55 -0.01 -12.42
C THR A 253 -16.92 0.84 -11.21
N VAL A 254 -18.03 1.57 -11.31
CA VAL A 254 -18.64 2.27 -10.18
C VAL A 254 -19.21 1.24 -9.24
N VAL A 255 -18.67 1.18 -8.05
CA VAL A 255 -19.03 0.20 -7.05
C VAL A 255 -19.93 0.81 -5.96
N ALA A 256 -20.00 2.14 -5.85
CA ALA A 256 -20.92 2.87 -4.97
C ALA A 256 -21.18 4.28 -5.46
N ALA A 257 -22.34 4.81 -5.07
CA ALA A 257 -22.68 6.20 -5.24
C ALA A 257 -23.48 6.67 -4.02
N THR A 258 -23.00 7.74 -3.39
CA THR A 258 -23.64 8.36 -2.21
C THR A 258 -24.99 8.99 -2.56
N GLY A 259 -25.80 9.33 -1.55
CA GLY A 259 -26.97 10.19 -1.74
C GLY A 259 -26.57 11.64 -2.10
N VAL A 260 -27.53 12.42 -2.61
CA VAL A 260 -27.31 13.85 -2.91
C VAL A 260 -27.18 14.65 -1.62
N MET A 261 -26.01 15.24 -1.40
CA MET A 261 -25.71 16.12 -0.27
C MET A 261 -26.04 17.58 -0.62
N ARG A 262 -26.75 18.31 0.25
CA ARG A 262 -27.17 19.70 0.03
C ARG A 262 -26.65 20.63 1.13
N GLY A 263 -26.48 21.92 0.81
CA GLY A 263 -26.10 22.98 1.76
C GLY A 263 -24.59 23.11 2.03
N ARG A 264 -23.72 22.37 1.30
CA ARG A 264 -22.26 22.33 1.57
C ARG A 264 -21.62 23.60 1.00
N PRO A 265 -20.65 24.24 1.67
CA PRO A 265 -19.86 25.29 1.04
C PRO A 265 -19.22 24.69 -0.22
N CYS A 266 -19.51 25.29 -1.37
CA CYS A 266 -19.04 24.84 -2.68
C CYS A 266 -18.14 25.90 -3.27
N TYR A 267 -17.19 25.45 -4.07
CA TYR A 267 -16.26 26.31 -4.76
C TYR A 267 -16.22 25.92 -6.23
N GLU A 268 -16.02 26.92 -7.07
CA GLU A 268 -15.72 26.78 -8.48
C GLU A 268 -14.20 26.86 -8.65
N VAL A 269 -13.59 25.75 -9.07
CA VAL A 269 -12.15 25.60 -9.30
C VAL A 269 -11.89 25.76 -10.79
N GLU A 270 -11.19 26.83 -11.17
CA GLU A 270 -10.79 27.15 -12.53
C GLU A 270 -9.34 26.70 -12.77
N PHE A 271 -9.10 25.99 -13.86
CA PHE A 271 -7.79 25.48 -14.26
C PHE A 271 -7.21 26.29 -15.43
N SER A 272 -5.90 26.20 -15.62
CA SER A 272 -5.09 26.93 -16.63
C SER A 272 -5.50 26.70 -18.09
N ASP A 273 -6.30 25.67 -18.35
CA ASP A 273 -6.88 25.37 -19.66
C ASP A 273 -8.27 26.00 -19.85
N GLY A 274 -8.74 26.78 -18.88
CA GLY A 274 -10.08 27.37 -18.82
C GLY A 274 -11.18 26.39 -18.41
N SER A 275 -10.82 25.16 -17.98
CA SER A 275 -11.81 24.23 -17.44
C SER A 275 -12.19 24.58 -16.02
N VAL A 276 -13.42 24.24 -15.65
CA VAL A 276 -14.01 24.59 -14.37
C VAL A 276 -14.67 23.37 -13.77
N LEU A 277 -14.41 23.11 -12.49
CA LEU A 277 -15.08 22.09 -11.70
C LEU A 277 -15.72 22.69 -10.46
N VAL A 278 -16.93 22.25 -10.15
CA VAL A 278 -17.60 22.61 -8.90
C VAL A 278 -17.44 21.48 -7.90
N ALA A 279 -16.72 21.78 -6.83
CA ALA A 279 -16.40 20.82 -5.78
C ALA A 279 -16.81 21.36 -4.41
N ASP A 280 -17.12 20.45 -3.50
CA ASP A 280 -17.34 20.84 -2.12
C ASP A 280 -16.03 21.30 -1.47
N ALA A 281 -16.14 22.09 -0.41
CA ALA A 281 -14.99 22.67 0.28
C ALA A 281 -13.96 21.63 0.77
N GLU A 282 -14.43 20.45 1.16
CA GLU A 282 -13.62 19.35 1.69
C GLU A 282 -13.12 18.40 0.59
N HIS A 283 -13.45 18.66 -0.67
CA HIS A 283 -13.03 17.83 -1.79
C HIS A 283 -11.50 17.89 -1.96
N GLN A 284 -10.85 16.73 -1.95
CA GLN A 284 -9.39 16.60 -1.96
C GLN A 284 -8.82 16.44 -3.38
N TRP A 285 -7.77 17.21 -3.69
CA TRP A 285 -7.04 17.22 -4.95
C TRP A 285 -5.57 16.86 -4.70
N LEU A 286 -4.98 16.00 -5.54
CA LEU A 286 -3.52 15.82 -5.56
C LEU A 286 -2.89 16.95 -6.38
N THR A 287 -2.16 17.86 -5.72
CA THR A 287 -1.59 19.07 -6.31
C THR A 287 -0.06 19.09 -6.21
N GLU A 288 0.62 19.48 -7.27
CA GLU A 288 2.06 19.71 -7.33
C GLU A 288 2.34 21.21 -7.35
N THR A 289 3.45 21.63 -6.74
CA THR A 289 3.90 23.02 -6.79
C THR A 289 4.94 23.23 -7.89
N ARG A 290 5.17 24.48 -8.31
CA ARG A 290 6.24 24.80 -9.27
C ARG A 290 7.62 24.33 -8.80
N ALA A 291 7.85 24.26 -7.49
CA ALA A 291 9.08 23.76 -6.88
C ALA A 291 9.17 22.23 -6.99
N SER A 292 8.09 21.48 -6.72
CA SER A 292 8.09 20.02 -6.83
C SER A 292 8.20 19.55 -8.29
N ARG A 293 7.63 20.30 -9.26
CA ARG A 293 7.74 20.00 -10.70
C ARG A 293 9.13 20.20 -11.30
N ARG A 294 10.02 20.97 -10.64
CA ARG A 294 11.40 21.21 -11.09
C ARG A 294 12.41 20.21 -10.50
N ALA A 295 12.02 19.46 -9.49
CA ALA A 295 12.84 18.38 -8.94
C ALA A 295 12.71 17.18 -9.88
N GLU A 296 13.79 16.81 -10.57
CA GLU A 296 13.78 15.71 -11.53
C GLU A 296 13.61 14.38 -10.75
N PRO A 297 12.50 13.63 -10.95
CA PRO A 297 12.30 12.38 -10.23
C PRO A 297 13.22 11.30 -10.82
N PRO A 298 13.80 10.40 -9.99
CA PRO A 298 14.55 9.27 -10.48
C PRO A 298 13.67 8.36 -11.35
N PRO A 299 14.24 7.65 -12.35
CA PRO A 299 13.48 6.82 -13.28
C PRO A 299 12.67 5.76 -12.53
N GLY A 300 11.36 5.72 -12.78
CA GLY A 300 10.42 4.78 -12.13
C GLY A 300 9.60 5.35 -10.97
N ARG A 301 9.74 6.64 -10.61
CA ARG A 301 8.96 7.31 -9.54
C ARG A 301 8.03 8.39 -10.11
N ARG A 302 6.76 8.44 -9.68
CA ARG A 302 5.85 9.59 -9.94
C ARG A 302 6.30 10.82 -9.12
N ALA A 303 6.02 12.03 -9.62
CA ALA A 303 6.36 13.29 -8.95
C ALA A 303 5.61 13.44 -7.60
N SER A 304 6.27 14.04 -6.60
CA SER A 304 5.72 14.19 -5.25
C SER A 304 4.64 15.28 -5.20
N GLY A 305 3.38 14.87 -5.35
CA GLY A 305 2.21 15.73 -5.16
C GLY A 305 1.77 15.80 -3.69
N GLU A 306 1.13 16.90 -3.31
CA GLU A 306 0.52 17.17 -2.02
C GLU A 306 -1.01 17.18 -2.16
N VAL A 307 -1.71 16.45 -1.28
CA VAL A 307 -3.18 16.43 -1.28
C VAL A 307 -3.72 17.65 -0.54
N LEU A 308 -4.51 18.50 -1.21
CA LEU A 308 -5.14 19.70 -0.67
C LEU A 308 -6.65 19.69 -0.91
N THR A 309 -7.43 20.21 0.03
CA THR A 309 -8.88 20.43 -0.14
C THR A 309 -9.17 21.64 -1.03
N THR A 310 -10.35 21.71 -1.63
CA THR A 310 -10.76 22.86 -2.43
C THR A 310 -10.68 24.18 -1.65
N ARG A 311 -11.02 24.17 -0.36
CA ARG A 311 -10.89 25.35 0.51
C ARG A 311 -9.43 25.75 0.70
N GLU A 312 -8.55 24.79 0.97
CA GLU A 312 -7.11 25.04 1.16
C GLU A 312 -6.47 25.63 -0.10
N ILE A 313 -6.85 25.13 -1.28
CA ILE A 313 -6.40 25.68 -2.56
C ILE A 313 -6.91 27.11 -2.71
N ALA A 314 -8.20 27.39 -2.46
CA ALA A 314 -8.76 28.74 -2.52
C ALA A 314 -8.00 29.75 -1.65
N GLU A 315 -7.58 29.30 -0.48
CA GLU A 315 -6.86 30.12 0.47
C GLU A 315 -5.39 30.34 0.06
N SER A 316 -4.73 29.34 -0.52
CA SER A 316 -3.29 29.37 -0.80
C SER A 316 -2.93 29.78 -2.24
N LEU A 317 -3.87 29.79 -3.18
CA LEU A 317 -3.64 30.02 -4.61
C LEU A 317 -2.93 31.35 -4.95
N ARG A 318 -3.13 32.38 -4.13
CA ARG A 318 -2.46 33.69 -4.31
C ARG A 318 -0.95 33.65 -4.03
N ARG A 319 -0.46 32.61 -3.36
CA ARG A 319 0.93 32.48 -2.89
C ARG A 319 1.62 31.24 -3.44
N VAL A 320 0.87 30.20 -3.79
CA VAL A 320 1.38 28.90 -4.24
C VAL A 320 0.75 28.52 -5.58
N ASP A 321 1.59 28.08 -6.51
CA ASP A 321 1.18 27.62 -7.85
C ASP A 321 0.84 26.14 -7.84
N HIS A 322 -0.44 25.84 -7.56
CA HIS A 322 -0.99 24.48 -7.51
C HIS A 322 -1.24 23.93 -8.90
N ALA A 323 -0.86 22.67 -9.15
CA ALA A 323 -1.19 21.99 -10.39
C ALA A 323 -1.61 20.53 -10.18
N VAL A 324 -2.60 20.05 -10.92
CA VAL A 324 -3.04 18.66 -10.87
C VAL A 324 -2.46 17.90 -12.07
N ALA A 325 -1.97 16.69 -11.84
CA ALA A 325 -1.45 15.84 -12.91
C ALA A 325 -2.55 15.54 -13.96
N ASN A 326 -2.18 15.50 -15.23
CA ASN A 326 -3.09 15.09 -16.29
C ASN A 326 -3.34 13.58 -16.20
N ALA A 327 -4.52 13.15 -16.65
CA ALA A 327 -4.80 11.74 -16.87
C ALA A 327 -3.85 11.13 -17.91
N SER A 328 -3.52 9.85 -17.75
CA SER A 328 -2.92 9.06 -18.83
C SER A 328 -3.86 9.00 -20.04
N PRO A 329 -3.34 8.78 -21.26
CA PRO A 329 -4.17 8.55 -22.44
C PRO A 329 -5.17 7.41 -22.16
N LEU A 330 -6.44 7.56 -22.56
CA LEU A 330 -7.45 6.53 -22.32
C LEU A 330 -7.00 5.20 -22.94
N ASP A 331 -6.93 4.13 -22.18
CA ASP A 331 -6.49 2.81 -22.64
C ASP A 331 -7.73 1.97 -22.95
N LEU A 332 -8.21 2.11 -24.20
CA LEU A 332 -9.43 1.49 -24.69
C LEU A 332 -9.12 0.50 -25.83
N PRO A 333 -9.93 -0.56 -26.00
CA PRO A 333 -9.72 -1.55 -27.05
C PRO A 333 -9.88 -0.96 -28.44
N GLU A 334 -9.33 -1.65 -29.44
CA GLU A 334 -9.53 -1.30 -30.84
C GLU A 334 -11.01 -1.40 -31.22
N ALA A 335 -11.51 -0.36 -31.89
CA ALA A 335 -12.90 -0.28 -32.35
C ALA A 335 -13.00 -0.65 -33.83
N ASP A 336 -14.07 -1.35 -34.21
CA ASP A 336 -14.42 -1.55 -35.61
C ASP A 336 -15.06 -0.27 -36.15
N LEU A 337 -14.35 0.44 -37.02
CA LEU A 337 -14.69 1.80 -37.43
C LEU A 337 -15.10 1.82 -38.91
N PRO A 338 -16.26 2.43 -39.26
CA PRO A 338 -16.77 2.44 -40.63
C PRO A 338 -15.88 3.16 -41.66
N LEU A 339 -14.91 3.92 -41.19
CA LEU A 339 -13.93 4.66 -41.99
C LEU A 339 -12.63 4.68 -41.22
N GLY A 340 -11.51 4.54 -41.94
CA GLY A 340 -10.18 4.70 -41.37
C GLY A 340 -10.07 5.99 -40.53
N PRO A 341 -9.54 5.94 -39.29
CA PRO A 341 -9.46 7.10 -38.43
C PRO A 341 -8.75 8.30 -39.07
N TYR A 342 -7.64 8.09 -39.78
CA TYR A 342 -6.92 9.19 -40.43
C TYR A 342 -7.75 9.84 -41.53
N THR A 343 -8.44 9.02 -42.32
CA THR A 343 -9.32 9.45 -43.41
C THR A 343 -10.51 10.26 -42.90
N LEU A 344 -11.14 9.83 -41.80
CA LEU A 344 -12.19 10.62 -41.16
C LEU A 344 -11.63 11.97 -40.71
N GLY A 345 -10.47 11.97 -40.06
CA GLY A 345 -9.85 13.19 -39.56
C GLY A 345 -9.53 14.18 -40.67
N ALA A 346 -8.97 13.69 -41.78
CA ALA A 346 -8.66 14.50 -42.96
C ALA A 346 -9.91 15.14 -43.57
N ARG A 347 -11.02 14.40 -43.65
CA ARG A 347 -12.30 14.94 -44.14
C ARG A 347 -12.88 16.01 -43.23
N LEU A 348 -12.80 15.81 -41.91
CA LEU A 348 -13.29 16.77 -40.92
C LEU A 348 -12.44 18.03 -40.82
N GLY A 349 -11.12 17.94 -41.03
CA GLY A 349 -10.22 19.09 -40.88
C GLY A 349 -10.12 20.01 -42.09
N GLY A 350 -10.34 19.50 -43.32
CA GLY A 350 -10.18 20.29 -44.56
C GLY A 350 -11.42 20.43 -45.45
N GLY A 351 -12.52 19.72 -45.16
CA GLY A 351 -13.64 19.54 -46.09
C GLY A 351 -13.24 18.79 -47.37
N GLU A 352 -14.17 18.59 -48.31
CA GLU A 352 -13.92 17.90 -49.61
C GLU A 352 -12.87 18.59 -50.51
N SER A 353 -12.25 19.69 -50.05
CA SER A 353 -11.31 20.53 -50.82
C SER A 353 -9.84 20.40 -50.38
N ALA A 354 -9.45 19.37 -49.63
CA ALA A 354 -8.04 19.15 -49.26
C ALA A 354 -7.23 18.59 -50.45
N VAL A 355 -6.77 19.49 -51.34
CA VAL A 355 -5.90 19.19 -52.49
C VAL A 355 -4.43 19.10 -52.04
N ASP A 356 -4.14 18.24 -51.06
CA ASP A 356 -2.76 17.90 -50.68
C ASP A 356 -2.41 16.48 -51.14
N PRO A 357 -1.47 16.29 -52.09
CA PRO A 357 -1.14 14.98 -52.64
C PRO A 357 -0.64 13.97 -51.59
N GLU A 358 0.01 14.43 -50.52
CA GLU A 358 0.55 13.58 -49.45
C GLU A 358 -0.58 13.10 -48.51
N VAL A 359 -1.54 13.98 -48.20
CA VAL A 359 -2.78 13.60 -47.49
C VAL A 359 -3.63 12.64 -48.33
N ALA A 360 -3.79 12.91 -49.63
CA ALA A 360 -4.54 12.03 -50.54
C ALA A 360 -3.93 10.62 -50.60
N TRP A 361 -2.60 10.53 -50.69
CA TRP A 361 -1.89 9.25 -50.62
C TRP A 361 -2.15 8.49 -49.31
N HIS A 362 -2.12 9.18 -48.16
CA HIS A 362 -2.41 8.57 -46.87
C HIS A 362 -3.87 8.11 -46.72
N VAL A 363 -4.81 8.85 -47.31
CA VAL A 363 -6.24 8.47 -47.37
C VAL A 363 -6.43 7.23 -48.26
N GLU A 364 -5.82 7.19 -49.45
CA GLU A 364 -5.89 6.04 -50.36
C GLU A 364 -5.25 4.78 -49.77
N ALA A 365 -4.16 4.94 -49.01
CA ALA A 365 -3.49 3.84 -48.30
C ALA A 365 -4.38 3.23 -47.21
N GLU A 366 -5.28 4.01 -46.59
CA GLU A 366 -6.21 3.53 -45.56
C GLU A 366 -7.55 3.04 -46.18
N ALA A 367 -7.87 3.49 -47.40
CA ALA A 367 -9.10 3.14 -48.12
C ALA A 367 -9.13 1.70 -48.69
N HIS A 368 -8.03 0.94 -48.59
CA HIS A 368 -7.97 -0.45 -49.07
C HIS A 368 -8.79 -1.46 -48.24
N ASP A 369 -9.36 -1.05 -47.09
CA ASP A 369 -10.06 -1.93 -46.14
C ASP A 369 -11.54 -1.57 -45.84
N VAL A 370 -12.20 -0.67 -46.59
CA VAL A 370 -13.56 -0.19 -46.21
C VAL A 370 -14.61 -0.29 -47.33
N VAL A 371 -15.72 -0.98 -47.00
CA VAL A 371 -16.93 -1.16 -47.83
C VAL A 371 -17.75 0.14 -47.96
N HIS A 372 -18.25 0.40 -49.18
CA HIS A 372 -19.10 1.54 -49.54
C HIS A 372 -20.33 1.75 -48.63
N GLY A 373 -20.61 3.00 -48.24
CA GLY A 373 -22.00 3.43 -48.00
C GLY A 373 -22.32 4.42 -46.87
N SER A 374 -21.38 4.93 -46.07
CA SER A 374 -21.72 5.91 -45.02
C SER A 374 -21.28 7.34 -45.35
N THR A 375 -22.25 8.21 -45.59
CA THR A 375 -22.07 9.66 -45.67
C THR A 375 -21.90 10.21 -44.25
N VAL A 376 -20.67 10.18 -43.72
CA VAL A 376 -20.38 10.85 -42.44
C VAL A 376 -20.38 12.36 -42.71
N THR A 377 -21.34 13.07 -42.13
CA THR A 377 -21.46 14.53 -42.23
C THR A 377 -20.27 15.21 -41.56
N ALA A 378 -19.67 16.20 -42.21
CA ALA A 378 -18.43 16.86 -41.81
C ALA A 378 -18.53 17.77 -40.55
N GLU A 379 -19.47 17.50 -39.64
CA GLU A 379 -19.85 18.44 -38.58
C GLU A 379 -19.44 18.01 -37.16
N HIS A 380 -19.13 16.72 -36.93
CA HIS A 380 -18.75 16.20 -35.62
C HIS A 380 -17.91 14.90 -35.72
N VAL A 381 -17.15 14.58 -34.67
CA VAL A 381 -16.47 13.28 -34.52
C VAL A 381 -17.44 12.30 -33.86
N PRO A 382 -17.68 11.10 -34.41
CA PRO A 382 -18.57 10.13 -33.76
C PRO A 382 -17.95 9.57 -32.45
N ALA A 383 -18.78 9.29 -31.46
CA ALA A 383 -18.33 8.80 -30.14
C ALA A 383 -17.46 7.53 -30.21
N ALA A 384 -17.75 6.64 -31.17
CA ALA A 384 -16.95 5.42 -31.41
C ALA A 384 -15.47 5.74 -31.70
N TYR A 385 -15.20 6.86 -32.37
CA TYR A 385 -13.83 7.32 -32.64
C TYR A 385 -13.19 7.98 -31.42
N LEU A 386 -13.96 8.72 -30.61
CA LEU A 386 -13.49 9.33 -29.35
C LEU A 386 -13.21 8.30 -28.24
N ARG A 387 -13.67 7.06 -28.42
CA ARG A 387 -13.47 5.92 -27.51
C ARG A 387 -12.72 4.75 -28.14
N ALA A 388 -12.16 4.95 -29.33
CA ALA A 388 -11.31 3.98 -30.01
C ALA A 388 -9.94 3.84 -29.32
N SER A 389 -9.13 2.87 -29.75
CA SER A 389 -7.79 2.68 -29.19
C SER A 389 -6.93 3.94 -29.31
N THR A 390 -5.92 4.07 -28.45
CA THR A 390 -4.98 5.20 -28.49
C THR A 390 -4.34 5.37 -29.87
N ALA A 391 -4.03 4.27 -30.56
CA ALA A 391 -3.49 4.30 -31.93
C ALA A 391 -4.50 4.87 -32.94
N GLN A 392 -5.76 4.41 -32.90
CA GLN A 392 -6.82 4.91 -33.78
C GLN A 392 -7.13 6.39 -33.51
N ARG A 393 -7.15 6.82 -32.24
CA ARG A 393 -7.35 8.24 -31.87
C ARG A 393 -6.19 9.14 -32.29
N ARG A 394 -4.94 8.68 -32.18
CA ARG A 394 -3.78 9.41 -32.72
C ARG A 394 -3.85 9.55 -34.23
N ALA A 395 -4.24 8.50 -34.95
CA ALA A 395 -4.43 8.54 -36.40
C ALA A 395 -5.52 9.55 -36.82
N LEU A 396 -6.65 9.57 -36.10
CA LEU A 396 -7.70 10.57 -36.30
C LEU A 396 -7.21 12.00 -36.06
N LEU A 397 -6.51 12.24 -34.95
CA LEU A 397 -5.93 13.54 -34.63
C LEU A 397 -4.96 13.99 -35.73
N ALA A 398 -4.11 13.08 -36.22
CA ALA A 398 -3.18 13.39 -37.30
C ALA A 398 -3.90 13.81 -38.59
N GLY A 399 -4.99 13.13 -38.98
CA GLY A 399 -5.78 13.53 -40.15
C GLY A 399 -6.40 14.93 -40.00
N LEU A 400 -6.97 15.22 -38.81
CA LEU A 400 -7.53 16.53 -38.48
C LEU A 400 -6.48 17.64 -38.56
N LEU A 401 -5.28 17.37 -38.03
CA LEU A 401 -4.20 18.35 -37.95
C LEU A 401 -3.45 18.53 -39.27
N ASP A 402 -3.32 17.47 -40.06
CA ASP A 402 -2.66 17.53 -41.36
C ASP A 402 -3.46 18.38 -42.35
N THR A 403 -4.78 18.40 -42.23
CA THR A 403 -5.67 19.18 -43.09
C THR A 403 -6.02 20.55 -42.50
N GLY A 404 -6.42 20.61 -41.23
CA GLY A 404 -6.89 21.84 -40.56
C GLY A 404 -6.00 22.38 -39.44
N GLY A 405 -4.92 21.67 -39.09
CA GLY A 405 -4.00 22.06 -38.03
C GLY A 405 -2.82 22.92 -38.51
N THR A 406 -2.42 23.85 -37.67
CA THR A 406 -1.25 24.73 -37.86
C THR A 406 -0.35 24.69 -36.64
N VAL A 407 0.94 24.99 -36.84
CA VAL A 407 1.89 25.20 -35.74
C VAL A 407 2.03 26.70 -35.53
N THR A 408 1.78 27.18 -34.32
CA THR A 408 1.90 28.60 -33.96
C THR A 408 3.37 29.01 -33.84
N ALA A 409 3.63 30.31 -33.66
CA ALA A 409 5.00 30.83 -33.56
C ALA A 409 5.71 30.37 -32.27
N ASP A 410 4.97 30.15 -31.19
CA ASP A 410 5.41 29.63 -29.90
C ASP A 410 5.60 28.10 -29.87
N GLY A 411 5.31 27.41 -30.99
CA GLY A 411 5.48 25.95 -31.10
C GLY A 411 4.30 25.14 -30.56
N SER A 412 3.14 25.77 -30.30
CA SER A 412 1.90 25.08 -29.99
C SER A 412 1.20 24.58 -31.27
N VAL A 413 0.42 23.51 -31.15
CA VAL A 413 -0.46 23.02 -32.20
C VAL A 413 -1.82 23.69 -32.08
N ARG A 414 -2.32 24.26 -33.18
CA ARG A 414 -3.61 24.93 -33.25
C ARG A 414 -4.49 24.31 -34.32
N PHE A 415 -5.68 23.88 -33.93
CA PHE A 415 -6.77 23.52 -34.83
C PHE A 415 -7.83 24.62 -34.81
N ALA A 416 -8.34 25.00 -35.97
CA ALA A 416 -9.36 26.05 -36.11
C ALA A 416 -10.51 25.55 -36.97
N THR A 417 -11.75 25.79 -36.54
CA THR A 417 -12.95 25.38 -37.27
C THR A 417 -14.09 26.38 -37.05
N SER A 418 -14.99 26.50 -38.02
CA SER A 418 -16.25 27.24 -37.88
C SER A 418 -17.30 26.48 -37.06
N SER A 419 -17.15 25.17 -36.90
CA SER A 419 -18.08 24.34 -36.13
C SER A 419 -17.68 24.28 -34.65
N ARG A 420 -18.53 24.84 -33.78
CA ARG A 420 -18.37 24.71 -32.33
C ARG A 420 -18.35 23.25 -31.87
N ARG A 421 -19.23 22.44 -32.46
CA ARG A 421 -19.36 21.00 -32.15
C ARG A 421 -18.07 20.26 -32.43
N LEU A 422 -17.49 20.47 -33.61
CA LEU A 422 -16.23 19.84 -33.99
C LEU A 422 -15.07 20.31 -33.11
N ALA A 423 -15.03 21.59 -32.71
CA ALA A 423 -14.02 22.08 -31.77
C ALA A 423 -14.13 21.41 -30.38
N GLU A 424 -15.35 21.18 -29.88
CA GLU A 424 -15.59 20.45 -28.63
C GLU A 424 -15.17 18.98 -28.73
N ASP A 425 -15.44 18.32 -29.87
CA ASP A 425 -15.01 16.93 -30.10
C ASP A 425 -13.48 16.81 -30.22
N VAL A 426 -12.83 17.74 -30.92
CA VAL A 426 -11.36 17.78 -31.03
C VAL A 426 -10.73 18.06 -29.67
N ARG A 427 -11.34 18.94 -28.85
CA ARG A 427 -10.91 19.15 -27.46
C ARG A 427 -10.95 17.84 -26.68
N GLU A 428 -12.05 17.09 -26.76
CA GLU A 428 -12.20 15.81 -26.08
C GLU A 428 -11.18 14.77 -26.58
N LEU A 429 -10.95 14.68 -27.89
CA LEU A 429 -9.94 13.81 -28.49
C LEU A 429 -8.55 14.10 -27.93
N VAL A 430 -8.18 15.38 -27.87
CA VAL A 430 -6.87 15.83 -27.37
C VAL A 430 -6.72 15.56 -25.87
N VAL A 431 -7.75 15.85 -25.06
CA VAL A 431 -7.73 15.55 -23.61
C VAL A 431 -7.68 14.04 -23.36
N GLY A 432 -8.44 13.23 -24.11
CA GLY A 432 -8.42 11.78 -24.00
C GLY A 432 -7.09 11.14 -24.44
N LEU A 433 -6.24 11.87 -25.15
CA LEU A 433 -4.86 11.47 -25.47
C LEU A 433 -3.85 11.93 -24.40
N GLY A 434 -4.32 12.48 -23.26
CA GLY A 434 -3.48 12.93 -22.14
C GLY A 434 -2.94 14.35 -22.29
N HIS A 435 -3.34 15.08 -23.33
CA HIS A 435 -2.85 16.45 -23.56
C HIS A 435 -3.73 17.50 -22.90
N ARG A 436 -3.10 18.54 -22.35
CA ARG A 436 -3.79 19.77 -21.93
C ARG A 436 -4.07 20.65 -23.16
N CYS A 437 -5.31 21.08 -23.34
CA CYS A 437 -5.70 21.95 -24.44
C CYS A 437 -6.53 23.15 -23.96
N ALA A 438 -6.26 24.32 -24.55
CA ALA A 438 -7.04 25.53 -24.36
C ALA A 438 -7.99 25.73 -25.55
N THR A 439 -9.20 26.19 -25.28
CA THR A 439 -10.18 26.53 -26.33
C THR A 439 -10.44 28.02 -26.37
N GLY A 440 -10.57 28.58 -27.57
CA GLY A 440 -10.83 30.00 -27.79
C GLY A 440 -11.83 30.26 -28.91
N THR A 441 -12.20 31.53 -29.06
CA THR A 441 -13.01 32.02 -30.19
C THR A 441 -12.37 33.27 -30.78
N GLU A 442 -12.21 33.31 -32.10
CA GLU A 442 -11.65 34.43 -32.84
C GLU A 442 -12.64 34.92 -33.90
N ARG A 443 -12.49 36.17 -34.36
CA ARG A 443 -13.26 36.70 -35.51
C ARG A 443 -12.48 36.43 -36.78
N GLY A 444 -13.03 35.62 -37.68
CA GLY A 444 -12.46 35.36 -39.00
C GLY A 444 -12.69 36.50 -40.00
N ASP A 445 -12.12 36.35 -41.20
CA ASP A 445 -12.06 37.36 -42.28
C ASP A 445 -13.44 37.88 -42.77
N LEU A 446 -14.55 37.22 -42.38
CA LEU A 446 -15.93 37.59 -42.73
C LEU A 446 -16.84 37.83 -41.50
N ALA A 447 -16.26 38.17 -40.34
CA ALA A 447 -16.97 38.28 -39.05
C ALA A 447 -17.62 36.98 -38.54
N ALA A 448 -17.34 35.84 -39.19
CA ALA A 448 -17.70 34.52 -38.70
C ALA A 448 -16.86 34.16 -37.46
N VAL A 449 -17.51 33.56 -36.46
CA VAL A 449 -16.83 33.08 -35.25
C VAL A 449 -16.06 31.80 -35.60
N VAL A 450 -14.76 31.80 -35.33
CA VAL A 450 -13.88 30.64 -35.50
C VAL A 450 -13.55 30.11 -34.12
N HIS A 451 -13.80 28.82 -33.91
CA HIS A 451 -13.47 28.10 -32.68
C HIS A 451 -12.07 27.50 -32.81
N THR A 452 -11.22 27.73 -31.82
CA THR A 452 -9.83 27.26 -31.83
C THR A 452 -9.57 26.30 -30.69
N VAL A 453 -8.79 25.24 -30.96
CA VAL A 453 -8.25 24.31 -29.96
C VAL A 453 -6.73 24.38 -30.07
N THR A 454 -6.07 24.81 -29.00
CA THR A 454 -4.61 24.97 -28.96
C THR A 454 -4.02 24.09 -27.87
N PHE A 455 -2.99 23.31 -28.18
CA PHE A 455 -2.31 22.46 -27.21
C PHE A 455 -0.81 22.34 -27.52
N GLY A 456 -0.01 22.11 -26.48
CA GLY A 456 1.42 21.82 -26.60
C GLY A 456 1.66 20.32 -26.50
N THR A 457 2.59 19.79 -27.28
CA THR A 457 2.95 18.37 -27.28
C THR A 457 4.40 18.19 -27.74
N ASP A 458 5.07 17.20 -27.18
CA ASP A 458 6.35 16.65 -27.63
C ASP A 458 6.19 15.40 -28.51
N GLU A 459 4.96 14.88 -28.64
CA GLU A 459 4.63 13.76 -29.51
C GLU A 459 4.49 14.19 -30.98
N ASP A 460 4.77 13.26 -31.89
CA ASP A 460 4.53 13.43 -33.32
C ASP A 460 3.02 13.32 -33.61
N VAL A 461 2.30 14.45 -33.55
CA VAL A 461 0.84 14.53 -33.78
C VAL A 461 0.43 14.80 -35.24
N PHE A 462 1.37 15.12 -36.11
CA PHE A 462 1.16 15.26 -37.55
C PHE A 462 1.69 14.02 -38.26
N ARG A 463 1.07 13.60 -39.37
CA ARG A 463 1.65 12.56 -40.24
C ARG A 463 2.58 13.18 -41.27
N LEU A 464 2.22 14.36 -41.78
CA LEU A 464 2.98 15.11 -42.78
C LEU A 464 4.34 15.56 -42.23
N GLU A 465 5.42 15.12 -42.87
CA GLU A 465 6.79 15.32 -42.39
C GLU A 465 7.12 16.81 -42.22
N ARG A 466 6.69 17.65 -43.17
CA ARG A 466 6.89 19.10 -43.12
C ARG A 466 6.27 19.77 -41.89
N LYS A 467 5.08 19.34 -41.45
CA LYS A 467 4.42 19.90 -40.25
C LYS A 467 5.08 19.40 -38.97
N ARG A 468 5.52 18.12 -38.95
CA ARG A 468 6.32 17.55 -37.85
C ARG A 468 7.64 18.31 -37.65
N LEU A 469 8.34 18.61 -38.75
CA LEU A 469 9.60 19.35 -38.70
C LEU A 469 9.39 20.78 -38.16
N VAL A 470 8.37 21.49 -38.64
CA VAL A 470 8.03 22.82 -38.14
C VAL A 470 7.65 22.80 -36.65
N LEU A 471 6.89 21.79 -36.20
CA LEU A 471 6.58 21.61 -34.78
C LEU A 471 7.86 21.38 -33.96
N LYS A 472 8.74 20.47 -34.39
CA LYS A 472 10.01 20.18 -33.69
C LYS A 472 10.94 21.39 -33.64
N GLU A 473 11.02 22.17 -34.71
CA GLU A 473 11.82 23.38 -34.78
C GLU A 473 11.28 24.47 -33.83
N ARG A 474 9.98 24.74 -33.88
CA ARG A 474 9.35 25.82 -33.08
C ARG A 474 9.15 25.45 -31.61
N ALA A 475 8.82 24.20 -31.29
CA ALA A 475 8.71 23.75 -29.90
C ALA A 475 10.06 23.83 -29.16
N ARG A 476 11.18 23.53 -29.85
CA ARG A 476 12.54 23.73 -29.31
C ARG A 476 12.88 25.20 -29.07
N ALA A 477 12.38 26.11 -29.91
CA ALA A 477 12.63 27.55 -29.79
C ALA A 477 11.69 28.25 -28.77
N GLY A 478 10.45 27.79 -28.64
CA GLY A 478 9.39 28.41 -27.83
C GLY A 478 9.29 27.91 -26.39
N GLY A 479 9.95 26.80 -26.03
CA GLY A 479 9.92 26.25 -24.67
C GLY A 479 8.56 25.68 -24.23
N VAL A 480 7.61 25.53 -25.17
CA VAL A 480 6.30 24.91 -24.92
C VAL A 480 6.46 23.40 -25.03
N THR A 481 6.73 22.75 -23.89
CA THR A 481 6.66 21.28 -23.76
C THR A 481 5.28 20.86 -23.23
N GLY A 482 4.84 19.65 -23.55
CA GLY A 482 3.62 19.06 -22.99
C GLY A 482 3.72 19.02 -21.46
N SER A 483 3.02 19.93 -20.79
CA SER A 483 2.98 19.95 -19.33
C SER A 483 2.13 18.77 -18.88
N GLY A 484 2.74 17.77 -18.24
CA GLY A 484 2.06 16.62 -17.63
C GLY A 484 1.10 16.99 -16.47
N SER A 485 0.87 18.28 -16.23
CA SER A 485 -0.05 18.82 -15.24
C SER A 485 -0.73 20.12 -15.70
N ARG A 486 -1.87 20.42 -15.07
CA ARG A 486 -2.70 21.63 -15.21
C ARG A 486 -2.61 22.47 -13.95
N SER A 487 -2.20 23.73 -14.04
CA SER A 487 -2.27 24.61 -12.86
C SER A 487 -3.71 25.03 -12.57
N ILE A 488 -4.03 25.21 -11.30
CA ILE A 488 -5.24 25.86 -10.82
C ILE A 488 -5.00 27.37 -10.91
N VAL A 489 -5.94 28.12 -11.47
CA VAL A 489 -5.79 29.56 -11.74
C VAL A 489 -6.76 30.42 -10.94
N ASP A 490 -7.92 29.89 -10.57
CA ASP A 490 -8.85 30.55 -9.64
C ASP A 490 -9.61 29.51 -8.82
N VAL A 491 -10.01 29.88 -7.60
CA VAL A 491 -10.96 29.09 -6.81
C VAL A 491 -11.92 30.04 -6.10
N ARG A 492 -13.16 30.07 -6.58
CA ARG A 492 -14.18 31.04 -6.14
C ARG A 492 -15.24 30.37 -5.28
N PRO A 493 -15.59 30.90 -4.10
CA PRO A 493 -16.75 30.40 -3.36
C PRO A 493 -18.03 30.68 -4.16
N ILE A 494 -18.92 29.69 -4.22
CA ILE A 494 -20.23 29.81 -4.88
C ILE A 494 -21.36 29.46 -3.90
N PRO A 495 -22.61 29.85 -4.19
CA PRO A 495 -23.76 29.33 -3.46
C PRO A 495 -23.74 27.80 -3.43
N SER A 496 -24.14 27.22 -2.30
CA SER A 496 -24.16 25.77 -2.16
C SER A 496 -24.99 25.12 -3.26
N VAL A 497 -24.39 24.16 -3.97
CA VAL A 497 -25.08 23.30 -4.93
C VAL A 497 -25.21 21.88 -4.37
N PRO A 498 -26.19 21.08 -4.84
CA PRO A 498 -26.23 19.68 -4.53
C PRO A 498 -24.97 18.97 -5.06
N VAL A 499 -24.31 18.20 -4.19
CA VAL A 499 -23.09 17.46 -4.53
C VAL A 499 -23.25 15.98 -4.18
N ARG A 500 -22.54 15.11 -4.88
CA ARG A 500 -22.56 13.66 -4.70
C ARG A 500 -21.16 13.12 -4.96
N CYS A 501 -20.90 11.96 -4.40
CA CYS A 501 -19.66 11.22 -4.53
C CYS A 501 -19.94 9.82 -5.08
N VAL A 502 -19.05 9.34 -5.95
CA VAL A 502 -18.99 7.95 -6.40
C VAL A 502 -17.64 7.33 -6.11
N GLU A 503 -17.61 6.01 -6.07
CA GLU A 503 -16.42 5.21 -5.80
C GLU A 503 -16.24 4.14 -6.88
N VAL A 504 -14.99 3.86 -7.22
CA VAL A 504 -14.59 2.99 -8.33
C VAL A 504 -13.62 1.88 -7.89
N ASP A 505 -13.57 0.78 -8.64
CA ASP A 505 -12.92 -0.49 -8.29
C ASP A 505 -11.42 -0.61 -8.66
N ASN A 506 -10.78 0.47 -9.13
CA ASN A 506 -9.37 0.46 -9.49
C ASN A 506 -8.44 0.69 -8.29
N GLU A 507 -7.17 0.26 -8.41
CA GLU A 507 -6.14 0.28 -7.34
C GLU A 507 -5.91 1.67 -6.74
N ASP A 508 -5.97 2.72 -7.57
CA ASP A 508 -5.79 4.10 -7.13
C ASP A 508 -7.09 4.71 -6.51
N HIS A 509 -8.25 4.07 -6.69
CA HIS A 509 -9.59 4.57 -6.37
C HIS A 509 -9.87 5.99 -6.92
N LEU A 510 -9.23 6.32 -8.04
CA LEU A 510 -9.34 7.58 -8.78
C LEU A 510 -10.21 7.38 -10.01
N TYR A 511 -11.10 8.34 -10.29
CA TYR A 511 -11.85 8.41 -11.53
C TYR A 511 -11.73 9.80 -12.14
N LEU A 512 -11.93 9.88 -13.46
CA LEU A 512 -11.80 11.11 -14.22
C LEU A 512 -13.07 11.96 -14.11
N ALA A 513 -12.97 13.08 -13.39
CA ALA A 513 -14.06 14.05 -13.25
C ALA A 513 -13.90 15.27 -14.15
N GLY A 514 -15.02 15.79 -14.66
CA GLY A 514 -15.08 16.92 -15.57
C GLY A 514 -14.70 16.57 -17.01
N ARG A 515 -15.02 17.46 -17.95
CA ARG A 515 -14.61 17.32 -19.37
C ARG A 515 -13.09 17.38 -19.57
N SER A 516 -12.37 17.76 -18.52
CA SER A 516 -10.91 17.82 -18.46
C SER A 516 -10.27 16.64 -17.69
N MET A 517 -11.06 15.69 -17.18
CA MET A 517 -10.61 14.39 -16.64
C MET A 517 -9.61 14.45 -15.46
N ILE A 518 -10.08 14.76 -14.23
CA ILE A 518 -9.24 15.07 -13.03
C ILE A 518 -9.44 14.06 -11.85
N PRO A 519 -8.40 13.60 -11.08
CA PRO A 519 -8.46 12.53 -10.01
C PRO A 519 -8.48 12.92 -8.45
N THR A 520 -8.87 12.02 -7.46
CA THR A 520 -9.14 12.26 -5.95
C THR A 520 -8.99 11.09 -4.83
N HIS A 521 -8.63 11.31 -3.49
CA HIS A 521 -8.18 10.31 -2.40
C HIS A 521 -8.84 10.26 -0.92
N ASN A 522 -8.43 9.37 0.08
CA ASN A 522 -8.71 9.37 1.61
C ASN A 522 -8.18 8.23 2.64
N SER A 523 -7.66 8.51 3.90
CA SER A 523 -8.06 8.05 5.33
C SER A 523 -7.03 8.19 6.54
N THR A 524 -7.40 8.06 7.88
CA THR A 524 -6.58 8.56 9.08
C THR A 524 -6.53 7.86 10.52
N LEU A 525 -7.30 6.84 10.93
CA LEU A 525 -7.39 6.42 12.38
C LEU A 525 -6.15 5.71 12.98
N GLY A 526 -5.41 4.87 12.22
CA GLY A 526 -4.27 4.11 12.78
C GLY A 526 -3.13 4.99 13.31
N LEU A 527 -3.06 6.23 12.83
CA LEU A 527 -2.10 7.23 13.28
C LEU A 527 -2.34 7.70 14.73
N ASP A 528 -3.59 7.73 15.20
CA ASP A 528 -3.92 8.16 16.57
C ASP A 528 -3.42 7.15 17.61
N PHE A 529 -3.54 5.85 17.34
CA PHE A 529 -3.01 4.81 18.23
C PHE A 529 -1.48 4.84 18.31
N ALA A 530 -0.79 4.97 17.17
CA ALA A 530 0.66 5.09 17.12
C ALA A 530 1.16 6.33 17.89
N ARG A 531 0.44 7.46 17.78
CA ARG A 531 0.76 8.68 18.53
C ARG A 531 0.55 8.53 20.03
N SER A 532 -0.55 7.92 20.46
CA SER A 532 -0.75 7.62 21.88
C SER A 532 0.39 6.76 22.43
N CYS A 533 0.75 5.69 21.72
CA CYS A 533 1.83 4.78 22.12
C CYS A 533 3.18 5.50 22.23
N SER A 534 3.64 6.16 21.17
CA SER A 534 5.00 6.70 21.11
C SER A 534 5.15 8.12 21.64
N VAL A 535 4.24 9.02 21.30
CA VAL A 535 4.37 10.45 21.67
C VAL A 535 3.93 10.67 23.11
N LYS A 536 2.79 10.10 23.53
CA LYS A 536 2.28 10.32 24.91
C LYS A 536 2.92 9.40 25.94
N HIS A 537 3.22 8.15 25.59
CA HIS A 537 3.67 7.13 26.55
C HIS A 537 5.13 6.68 26.34
N GLY A 538 5.83 7.20 25.33
CA GLY A 538 7.25 6.91 25.10
C GLY A 538 7.53 5.45 24.72
N LEU A 539 6.53 4.70 24.27
CA LEU A 539 6.66 3.30 23.90
C LEU A 539 6.92 3.15 22.39
N THR A 540 7.81 2.24 22.02
CA THR A 540 8.23 2.07 20.62
C THR A 540 7.09 1.56 19.74
N SER A 541 6.79 2.27 18.65
CA SER A 541 5.81 1.80 17.65
C SER A 541 6.34 1.89 16.21
N ALA A 542 5.77 1.07 15.32
CA ALA A 542 6.12 1.04 13.90
C ALA A 542 4.86 1.17 13.04
N ILE A 543 4.89 2.03 12.03
CA ILE A 543 3.85 2.17 10.99
C ILE A 543 4.42 1.70 9.67
N PHE A 544 3.81 0.66 9.10
CA PHE A 544 4.02 0.21 7.72
C PHE A 544 2.90 0.77 6.85
N SER A 545 3.23 1.80 6.08
CA SER A 545 2.29 2.52 5.24
C SER A 545 2.48 2.16 3.77
N LEU A 546 1.45 1.62 3.18
CA LEU A 546 1.36 1.18 1.79
C LEU A 546 0.63 2.22 0.93
N GLU A 547 -0.19 3.09 1.55
CA GLU A 547 -0.96 4.13 0.86
C GLU A 547 -0.33 5.53 1.01
N MET A 548 0.12 5.87 2.22
CA MET A 548 0.60 7.24 2.55
C MET A 548 2.12 7.34 2.62
N SER A 549 2.67 8.45 2.15
CA SER A 549 4.12 8.75 2.31
C SER A 549 4.49 9.10 3.75
N ARG A 550 5.76 8.90 4.11
CA ARG A 550 6.28 9.26 5.44
C ARG A 550 6.07 10.73 5.78
N THR A 551 6.28 11.63 4.82
CA THR A 551 6.06 13.07 5.00
C THR A 551 4.60 13.36 5.33
N GLU A 552 3.67 12.66 4.69
CA GLU A 552 2.24 12.83 4.95
C GLU A 552 1.86 12.40 6.37
N ILE A 553 2.38 11.25 6.81
CA ILE A 553 2.18 10.72 8.16
C ILE A 553 2.72 11.71 9.20
N VAL A 554 3.94 12.21 9.00
CA VAL A 554 4.56 13.19 9.91
C VAL A 554 3.75 14.48 9.98
N MET A 555 3.30 15.02 8.85
CA MET A 555 2.48 16.24 8.83
C MET A 555 1.15 16.07 9.56
N ARG A 556 0.48 14.93 9.37
CA ARG A 556 -0.77 14.61 10.08
C ARG A 556 -0.54 14.44 11.58
N MET A 557 0.58 13.83 11.97
CA MET A 557 0.96 13.71 13.37
C MET A 557 1.22 15.08 14.01
N LEU A 558 1.99 15.95 13.36
CA LEU A 558 2.27 17.29 13.85
C LEU A 558 0.99 18.14 13.98
N SER A 559 0.13 18.09 12.97
CA SER A 559 -1.20 18.73 12.96
C SER A 559 -2.01 18.33 14.18
N ALA A 560 -2.06 17.04 14.45
CA ALA A 560 -2.89 16.49 15.48
C ALA A 560 -2.35 16.72 16.91
N GLU A 561 -1.03 16.73 17.10
CA GLU A 561 -0.38 17.04 18.37
C GLU A 561 -0.40 18.53 18.69
N ALA A 562 -0.06 19.37 17.71
CA ALA A 562 -0.02 20.82 17.88
C ALA A 562 -1.42 21.46 17.83
N ARG A 563 -2.46 20.68 17.44
CA ARG A 563 -3.84 21.15 17.21
C ARG A 563 -3.89 22.31 16.21
N ILE A 564 -3.06 22.21 15.18
CA ILE A 564 -2.97 23.15 14.08
C ILE A 564 -3.67 22.49 12.92
N ARG A 565 -4.52 23.21 12.19
CA ARG A 565 -5.23 22.61 11.06
C ARG A 565 -4.21 22.08 10.07
N LEU A 566 -4.43 20.87 9.56
CA LEU A 566 -3.51 20.26 8.62
C LEU A 566 -3.25 21.18 7.41
N GLY A 567 -4.31 21.84 6.93
CA GLY A 567 -4.24 22.86 5.88
C GLY A 567 -3.41 24.08 6.21
N ASP A 568 -3.41 24.54 7.46
CA ASP A 568 -2.61 25.70 7.89
C ASP A 568 -1.12 25.35 7.93
N MET A 569 -0.79 24.11 8.34
CA MET A 569 0.58 23.58 8.32
C MET A 569 1.10 23.34 6.90
N ARG A 570 0.29 22.69 6.06
CA ARG A 570 0.60 22.41 4.64
C ARG A 570 0.75 23.68 3.82
N GLY A 571 -0.17 24.62 4.00
CA GLY A 571 -0.17 25.90 3.29
C GLY A 571 0.80 26.95 3.83
N GLY A 572 1.58 26.66 4.89
CA GLY A 572 2.52 27.60 5.50
C GLY A 572 1.87 28.85 6.09
N ARG A 573 0.59 28.76 6.51
CA ARG A 573 -0.21 29.87 7.05
C ARG A 573 -0.23 29.90 8.58
N MET A 574 0.77 29.31 9.20
CA MET A 574 0.92 29.24 10.65
C MET A 574 1.14 30.64 11.24
N SER A 575 0.30 31.01 12.19
CA SER A 575 0.51 32.20 13.02
C SER A 575 1.77 32.04 13.90
N ASP A 576 2.28 33.13 14.46
CA ASP A 576 3.39 33.06 15.42
C ASP A 576 3.06 32.18 16.63
N ASP A 577 1.78 32.13 17.03
CA ASP A 577 1.29 31.23 18.08
C ASP A 577 1.25 29.77 17.61
N ASP A 578 0.86 29.49 16.36
CA ASP A 578 0.95 28.15 15.76
C ASP A 578 2.41 27.66 15.70
N TRP A 579 3.34 28.52 15.27
CA TRP A 579 4.77 28.22 15.28
C TRP A 579 5.27 27.93 16.70
N THR A 580 4.79 28.69 17.68
CA THR A 580 5.12 28.48 19.09
C THR A 580 4.56 27.15 19.60
N ARG A 581 3.31 26.79 19.27
CA ARG A 581 2.69 25.50 19.62
C ARG A 581 3.41 24.33 18.97
N LEU A 582 3.76 24.45 17.68
CA LEU A 582 4.50 23.43 16.95
C LEU A 582 5.89 23.24 17.55
N ALA A 583 6.64 24.32 17.77
CA ALA A 583 7.98 24.25 18.35
C ALA A 583 7.98 23.59 19.73
N ARG A 584 6.96 23.85 20.56
CA ARG A 584 6.80 23.20 21.88
C ARG A 584 6.59 21.68 21.76
N ARG A 585 5.83 21.22 20.77
CA ARG A 585 5.54 19.79 20.55
C ARG A 585 6.61 19.07 19.72
N MET A 586 7.42 19.81 18.97
CA MET A 586 8.46 19.25 18.10
C MET A 586 9.51 18.45 18.90
N SER A 587 9.85 18.88 20.12
CA SER A 587 10.78 18.14 20.99
C SER A 587 10.20 16.78 21.38
N GLU A 588 8.95 16.76 21.86
CA GLU A 588 8.24 15.53 22.27
C GLU A 588 8.10 14.55 21.08
N ILE A 589 7.79 15.06 19.89
CA ILE A 589 7.63 14.24 18.68
C ILE A 589 8.98 13.72 18.17
N SER A 590 10.03 14.53 18.24
CA SER A 590 11.37 14.13 17.79
C SER A 590 12.02 13.09 18.69
N GLU A 591 11.67 13.07 19.99
CA GLU A 591 12.16 12.09 20.96
C GLU A 591 11.31 10.82 20.99
N ALA A 592 10.09 10.86 20.43
CA ALA A 592 9.18 9.73 20.40
C ALA A 592 9.75 8.55 19.59
N PRO A 593 9.76 7.31 20.12
CA PRO A 593 10.28 6.13 19.42
C PRO A 593 9.28 5.58 18.38
N LEU A 594 8.94 6.41 17.38
CA LEU A 594 8.02 6.07 16.28
C LEU A 594 8.80 5.84 14.98
N PHE A 595 8.68 4.64 14.41
CA PHE A 595 9.30 4.26 13.15
C PHE A 595 8.26 4.20 12.03
N VAL A 596 8.56 4.79 10.86
CA VAL A 596 7.66 4.79 9.70
C VAL A 596 8.37 4.21 8.48
N ASP A 597 7.72 3.25 7.84
CA ASP A 597 8.17 2.64 6.60
C ASP A 597 7.09 2.79 5.53
N ASP A 598 7.41 3.55 4.49
CA ASP A 598 6.58 3.88 3.33
C ASP A 598 7.11 3.23 2.03
N SER A 599 7.86 2.13 2.16
CA SER A 599 8.40 1.40 1.01
C SER A 599 7.24 0.82 0.16
N PRO A 600 7.24 1.00 -1.16
CA PRO A 600 6.21 0.43 -2.02
C PRO A 600 6.32 -1.10 -2.06
N ASN A 601 5.19 -1.80 -2.23
CA ASN A 601 5.12 -3.25 -2.44
C ASN A 601 5.73 -4.11 -1.31
N LEU A 602 5.65 -3.67 -0.05
CA LEU A 602 6.14 -4.45 1.09
C LEU A 602 5.44 -5.81 1.19
N THR A 603 6.23 -6.88 1.22
CA THR A 603 5.76 -8.22 1.51
C THR A 603 5.63 -8.46 3.01
N MET A 604 4.82 -9.44 3.40
CA MET A 604 4.64 -9.81 4.81
C MET A 604 5.95 -10.29 5.47
N MET A 605 6.82 -10.93 4.70
CA MET A 605 8.13 -11.40 5.16
C MET A 605 9.04 -10.22 5.52
N GLU A 606 9.05 -9.18 4.69
CA GLU A 606 9.81 -7.95 4.96
C GLU A 606 9.26 -7.20 6.18
N ILE A 607 7.93 -7.06 6.29
CA ILE A 607 7.29 -6.45 7.46
C ILE A 607 7.70 -7.20 8.73
N ARG A 608 7.60 -8.54 8.73
CA ARG A 608 8.03 -9.38 9.85
C ARG A 608 9.51 -9.21 10.19
N ALA A 609 10.39 -9.23 9.18
CA ALA A 609 11.83 -9.08 9.38
C ALA A 609 12.21 -7.71 9.96
N LYS A 610 11.57 -6.63 9.49
CA LYS A 610 11.76 -5.27 10.00
C LYS A 610 11.21 -5.12 11.41
N ALA A 611 10.02 -5.66 11.68
CA ALA A 611 9.40 -5.65 13.02
C ALA A 611 10.25 -6.44 14.04
N ARG A 612 10.73 -7.65 13.70
CA ARG A 612 11.68 -8.43 14.52
C ARG A 612 12.94 -7.62 14.86
N ARG A 613 13.54 -6.95 13.86
CA ARG A 613 14.73 -6.12 14.06
C ARG A 613 14.47 -4.94 14.99
N LEU A 614 13.30 -4.31 14.88
CA LEU A 614 12.89 -3.23 15.78
C LEU A 614 12.61 -3.75 17.19
N LYS A 615 12.00 -4.94 17.35
CA LYS A 615 11.79 -5.58 18.66
C LYS A 615 13.11 -5.82 19.39
N GLN A 616 14.11 -6.37 18.70
CA GLN A 616 15.42 -6.65 19.29
C GLN A 616 16.23 -5.40 19.66
N ARG A 617 16.13 -4.32 18.88
CA ARG A 617 16.96 -3.11 19.08
C ARG A 617 16.30 -2.05 19.94
N HIS A 618 14.98 -1.94 19.90
CA HIS A 618 14.22 -0.82 20.45
C HIS A 618 13.01 -1.25 21.28
N ASP A 619 12.88 -2.54 21.62
CA ASP A 619 11.73 -3.11 22.32
C ASP A 619 10.38 -2.63 21.74
N LEU A 620 10.15 -2.94 20.47
CA LEU A 620 8.90 -2.66 19.77
C LEU A 620 7.68 -3.09 20.62
N ARG A 621 6.72 -2.18 20.77
CA ARG A 621 5.49 -2.39 21.54
C ARG A 621 4.24 -2.41 20.67
N LEU A 622 4.19 -1.64 19.58
CA LEU A 622 3.00 -1.57 18.71
C LEU A 622 3.38 -1.61 17.23
N VAL A 623 2.62 -2.35 16.43
CA VAL A 623 2.73 -2.34 14.96
C VAL A 623 1.42 -1.89 14.34
N VAL A 624 1.47 -0.98 13.37
CA VAL A 624 0.34 -0.54 12.55
C VAL A 624 0.65 -0.84 11.08
N VAL A 625 -0.29 -1.46 10.37
CA VAL A 625 -0.19 -1.77 8.94
C VAL A 625 -1.36 -1.12 8.19
N ASP A 626 -1.08 -0.26 7.21
CA ASP A 626 -2.05 0.57 6.50
C ASP A 626 -1.86 0.54 4.97
N TYR A 627 -2.76 0.05 4.12
CA TYR A 627 -3.93 -0.79 4.37
C TYR A 627 -3.70 -2.20 3.79
N LEU A 628 -4.20 -3.22 4.49
CA LEU A 628 -3.91 -4.63 4.18
C LEU A 628 -4.20 -5.05 2.73
N GLN A 629 -5.20 -4.43 2.11
CA GLN A 629 -5.65 -4.77 0.76
C GLN A 629 -4.76 -4.20 -0.37
N LEU A 630 -3.65 -3.50 -0.10
CA LEU A 630 -2.59 -3.24 -1.10
C LEU A 630 -1.48 -4.28 -1.12
N MET A 631 -1.45 -5.19 -0.15
CA MET A 631 -0.41 -6.21 -0.10
C MET A 631 -0.62 -7.23 -1.23
N SER A 632 0.50 -7.64 -1.82
CA SER A 632 0.58 -8.78 -2.73
C SER A 632 1.48 -9.85 -2.13
N SER A 633 1.08 -11.10 -2.29
CA SER A 633 1.78 -12.28 -1.78
C SER A 633 3.00 -12.67 -2.64
N GLY A 634 3.25 -11.98 -3.75
CA GLY A 634 4.33 -12.28 -4.70
C GLY A 634 4.16 -13.63 -5.43
N LYS A 635 3.15 -14.44 -5.06
CA LYS A 635 2.81 -15.73 -5.67
C LYS A 635 1.53 -15.60 -6.48
N ARG A 636 1.41 -16.37 -7.58
CA ARG A 636 0.13 -16.52 -8.29
C ARG A 636 -0.86 -17.29 -7.42
N THR A 637 -1.77 -16.59 -6.74
CA THR A 637 -2.90 -17.17 -6.02
C THR A 637 -4.15 -17.22 -6.92
N GLU A 638 -4.96 -18.28 -6.80
CA GLU A 638 -6.18 -18.46 -7.62
C GLU A 638 -7.32 -17.51 -7.23
N SER A 639 -7.33 -16.98 -5.99
CA SER A 639 -8.37 -16.09 -5.49
C SER A 639 -7.84 -15.11 -4.45
N ARG A 640 -8.25 -13.83 -4.55
CA ARG A 640 -7.92 -12.76 -3.59
C ARG A 640 -8.32 -13.11 -2.15
N GLN A 641 -9.37 -13.91 -1.97
CA GLN A 641 -9.82 -14.36 -0.65
C GLN A 641 -8.79 -15.27 0.05
N GLN A 642 -8.09 -16.11 -0.71
CA GLN A 642 -7.03 -16.97 -0.16
C GLN A 642 -5.82 -16.14 0.24
N GLU A 643 -5.48 -15.14 -0.58
CA GLU A 643 -4.38 -14.21 -0.32
C GLU A 643 -4.61 -13.38 0.95
N VAL A 644 -5.81 -12.80 1.11
CA VAL A 644 -6.18 -12.08 2.34
C VAL A 644 -6.20 -13.00 3.56
N SER A 645 -6.59 -14.28 3.39
CA SER A 645 -6.55 -15.26 4.48
C SER A 645 -5.12 -15.60 4.91
N GLU A 646 -4.18 -15.68 3.96
CA GLU A 646 -2.77 -15.86 4.27
C GLU A 646 -2.20 -14.63 5.00
N PHE A 647 -2.54 -13.41 4.57
CA PHE A 647 -2.12 -12.19 5.27
C PHE A 647 -2.66 -12.13 6.70
N SER A 648 -3.95 -12.44 6.87
CA SER A 648 -4.61 -12.50 8.18
C SER A 648 -3.85 -13.41 9.15
N ARG A 649 -3.59 -14.65 8.73
CA ARG A 649 -2.87 -15.64 9.53
C ARG A 649 -1.45 -15.17 9.86
N ASN A 650 -0.72 -14.62 8.89
CA ASN A 650 0.64 -14.14 9.12
C ASN A 650 0.68 -12.95 10.09
N LEU A 651 -0.26 -12.01 10.01
CA LEU A 651 -0.35 -10.91 10.99
C LEU A 651 -0.58 -11.42 12.40
N LYS A 652 -1.47 -12.42 12.57
CA LYS A 652 -1.69 -13.06 13.86
C LYS A 652 -0.44 -13.77 14.38
N LEU A 653 0.31 -14.44 13.51
CA LEU A 653 1.58 -15.06 13.86
C LEU A 653 2.60 -14.01 14.30
N ILE A 654 2.76 -12.91 13.56
CA ILE A 654 3.66 -11.81 13.93
C ILE A 654 3.29 -11.25 15.32
N ALA A 655 2.00 -11.02 15.58
CA ALA A 655 1.54 -10.51 16.87
C ALA A 655 1.96 -11.41 18.04
N LYS A 656 1.73 -12.72 17.90
CA LYS A 656 2.09 -13.73 18.92
C LYS A 656 3.59 -13.90 19.07
N GLU A 657 4.31 -14.01 17.96
CA GLU A 657 5.74 -14.26 17.91
C GLU A 657 6.56 -13.10 18.49
N LEU A 658 6.15 -11.86 18.22
CA LEU A 658 6.81 -10.67 18.75
C LEU A 658 6.28 -10.24 20.12
N GLU A 659 5.19 -10.85 20.58
CA GLU A 659 4.42 -10.42 21.75
C GLU A 659 4.09 -8.92 21.70
N VAL A 660 3.55 -8.47 20.57
CA VAL A 660 3.11 -7.08 20.36
C VAL A 660 1.69 -7.03 19.78
N PRO A 661 0.86 -6.05 20.17
CA PRO A 661 -0.35 -5.75 19.42
C PRO A 661 -0.03 -5.32 17.99
N VAL A 662 -0.73 -5.94 17.03
CA VAL A 662 -0.67 -5.60 15.61
C VAL A 662 -2.02 -5.04 15.19
N ILE A 663 -2.05 -3.78 14.80
CA ILE A 663 -3.21 -3.08 14.26
C ILE A 663 -3.14 -3.15 12.74
N ALA A 664 -4.18 -3.71 12.14
CA ALA A 664 -4.31 -3.77 10.70
C ALA A 664 -5.51 -2.94 10.25
N ILE A 665 -5.24 -1.96 9.39
CA ILE A 665 -6.30 -1.15 8.78
C ILE A 665 -6.87 -1.93 7.60
N SER A 666 -8.18 -2.10 7.62
CA SER A 666 -8.93 -2.79 6.59
C SER A 666 -10.12 -1.96 6.14
N GLN A 667 -10.39 -1.93 4.84
CA GLN A 667 -11.63 -1.32 4.34
C GLN A 667 -12.83 -2.26 4.52
N LEU A 668 -14.01 -1.69 4.78
CA LEU A 668 -15.27 -2.43 4.85
C LEU A 668 -15.95 -2.57 3.49
N ASN A 669 -16.68 -3.66 3.29
CA ASN A 669 -17.58 -3.82 2.16
C ASN A 669 -18.83 -2.97 2.31
N ARG A 670 -19.53 -2.80 1.19
CA ARG A 670 -20.72 -1.94 1.04
C ARG A 670 -22.02 -2.58 1.54
N GLY A 671 -21.94 -3.70 2.25
CA GLY A 671 -23.07 -4.38 2.91
C GLY A 671 -23.92 -3.50 3.86
N PRO A 672 -23.33 -2.58 4.65
CA PRO A 672 -24.11 -1.69 5.51
C PRO A 672 -25.01 -0.73 4.73
N GLU A 673 -24.64 -0.35 3.51
CA GLU A 673 -25.32 0.73 2.76
C GLU A 673 -26.70 0.32 2.23
N GLN A 674 -26.90 -0.98 2.03
CA GLN A 674 -28.16 -1.55 1.56
C GLN A 674 -29.13 -1.83 2.71
N ARG A 675 -28.66 -1.73 3.97
CA ARG A 675 -29.48 -1.92 5.16
C ARG A 675 -30.16 -0.62 5.56
N THR A 676 -31.34 -0.75 6.16
CA THR A 676 -32.03 0.37 6.82
C THR A 676 -31.16 0.97 7.92
N ASP A 677 -30.43 0.11 8.64
CA ASP A 677 -29.39 0.51 9.60
C ASP A 677 -28.02 0.47 8.91
N LYS A 678 -27.52 1.66 8.56
CA LYS A 678 -26.25 1.89 7.84
C LYS A 678 -25.01 1.72 8.72
N ARG A 679 -25.21 1.33 9.98
CA ARG A 679 -24.16 1.07 10.94
C ARG A 679 -23.37 -0.18 10.51
N PRO A 680 -22.04 -0.14 10.45
CA PRO A 680 -21.20 -1.29 10.12
C PRO A 680 -21.36 -2.45 11.09
N GLN A 681 -21.24 -3.67 10.58
CA GLN A 681 -21.30 -4.93 11.31
C GLN A 681 -20.15 -5.84 10.88
N LEU A 682 -19.83 -6.87 11.66
CA LEU A 682 -18.74 -7.82 11.35
C LEU A 682 -18.92 -8.48 9.97
N SER A 683 -20.16 -8.76 9.58
CA SER A 683 -20.50 -9.33 8.27
C SER A 683 -20.02 -8.48 7.09
N ASP A 684 -19.70 -7.21 7.32
CA ASP A 684 -19.29 -6.26 6.29
C ASP A 684 -17.79 -6.34 6.00
N LEU A 685 -17.01 -7.16 6.70
CA LEU A 685 -15.64 -7.54 6.33
C LEU A 685 -15.58 -8.62 5.23
N ARG A 686 -16.69 -8.87 4.51
CA ARG A 686 -16.85 -9.99 3.56
C ARG A 686 -15.77 -9.94 2.47
N GLU A 687 -15.39 -11.09 1.89
CA GLU A 687 -14.08 -11.35 1.23
C GLU A 687 -12.91 -11.63 2.20
N SER A 688 -13.10 -11.36 3.50
CA SER A 688 -12.10 -11.58 4.55
C SER A 688 -12.63 -12.32 5.78
N GLY A 689 -13.39 -13.40 5.61
CA GLY A 689 -13.92 -14.18 6.74
C GLY A 689 -12.83 -14.73 7.68
N SER A 690 -11.63 -14.93 7.15
CA SER A 690 -10.40 -15.25 7.90
C SER A 690 -9.92 -14.10 8.79
N LEU A 691 -9.96 -12.85 8.30
CA LEU A 691 -9.65 -11.65 9.10
C LEU A 691 -10.57 -11.55 10.33
N GLU A 692 -11.87 -11.80 10.15
CA GLU A 692 -12.80 -11.86 11.28
C GLU A 692 -12.42 -12.95 12.27
N GLN A 693 -12.06 -14.16 11.82
CA GLN A 693 -11.76 -15.29 12.69
C GLN A 693 -10.46 -15.10 13.46
N ASP A 694 -9.40 -14.66 12.80
CA ASP A 694 -8.05 -14.55 13.36
C ASP A 694 -7.89 -13.35 14.31
N ALA A 695 -8.62 -12.26 14.07
CA ALA A 695 -8.57 -11.07 14.92
C ALA A 695 -9.05 -11.37 16.35
N ASP A 696 -8.39 -10.78 17.34
CA ASP A 696 -8.83 -10.81 18.73
C ASP A 696 -9.80 -9.68 19.03
N MET A 697 -9.65 -8.56 18.31
CA MET A 697 -10.51 -7.39 18.42
C MET A 697 -10.81 -6.81 17.03
N VAL A 698 -12.05 -6.40 16.81
CA VAL A 698 -12.47 -5.71 15.58
C VAL A 698 -13.18 -4.42 15.96
N ILE A 699 -12.64 -3.29 15.50
CA ILE A 699 -13.17 -1.95 15.71
C ILE A 699 -13.70 -1.44 14.37
N LEU A 700 -15.00 -1.16 14.30
CA LEU A 700 -15.64 -0.60 13.13
C LEU A 700 -15.93 0.89 13.35
N ILE A 701 -15.49 1.74 12.43
CA ILE A 701 -15.75 3.17 12.51
C ILE A 701 -17.09 3.49 11.83
N ASN A 702 -18.02 4.06 12.58
CA ASN A 702 -19.23 4.64 12.06
C ASN A 702 -19.23 6.15 12.26
N ARG A 703 -19.70 6.88 11.25
CA ARG A 703 -19.86 8.33 11.29
C ARG A 703 -21.29 8.65 10.93
N PRO A 704 -22.14 9.01 11.90
CA PRO A 704 -23.54 9.35 11.62
C PRO A 704 -23.67 10.53 10.64
N ASP A 705 -22.80 11.53 10.81
CA ASP A 705 -22.69 12.73 9.97
C ASP A 705 -22.22 12.47 8.53
N ALA A 706 -21.63 11.29 8.28
CA ALA A 706 -21.28 10.88 6.92
C ALA A 706 -22.52 10.54 6.07
N TRP A 707 -23.67 10.31 6.72
CA TRP A 707 -24.91 9.91 6.07
C TRP A 707 -25.99 11.00 6.11
N GLU A 708 -26.18 11.60 7.28
CA GLU A 708 -27.18 12.63 7.53
C GLU A 708 -26.47 13.88 8.06
N ARG A 709 -26.55 14.96 7.30
CA ARG A 709 -25.77 16.16 7.59
C ARG A 709 -26.29 16.94 8.81
N ASP A 710 -27.60 16.93 8.99
CA ASP A 710 -28.26 17.55 10.14
C ASP A 710 -28.42 16.55 11.30
N ASP A 711 -27.65 15.45 11.26
CA ASP A 711 -27.58 14.52 12.37
C ASP A 711 -27.17 15.31 13.61
N PRO A 712 -27.92 15.23 14.72
CA PRO A 712 -27.62 15.95 15.95
C PRO A 712 -26.24 15.63 16.52
N ARG A 713 -25.60 14.55 16.04
CA ARG A 713 -24.27 14.04 16.43
C ARG A 713 -23.16 14.44 15.43
N ALA A 714 -23.35 15.53 14.68
CA ALA A 714 -22.32 16.06 13.79
C ALA A 714 -21.02 16.38 14.54
N GLY A 715 -19.89 15.85 14.05
CA GLY A 715 -18.60 15.93 14.75
C GLY A 715 -18.32 14.75 15.69
N GLU A 716 -19.25 13.81 15.84
CA GLU A 716 -19.05 12.54 16.57
C GLU A 716 -18.75 11.39 15.61
N ALA A 717 -18.02 10.39 16.10
CA ALA A 717 -17.83 9.11 15.45
C ALA A 717 -18.01 8.00 16.48
N ASP A 718 -18.57 6.89 16.05
CA ASP A 718 -18.75 5.69 16.85
C ASP A 718 -17.64 4.70 16.52
N LEU A 719 -16.82 4.37 17.51
CA LEU A 719 -15.91 3.24 17.50
C LEU A 719 -16.68 2.02 18.02
N ILE A 720 -17.12 1.17 17.10
CA ILE A 720 -17.92 -0.01 17.41
C ILE A 720 -16.96 -1.18 17.60
N ILE A 721 -16.73 -1.60 18.84
CA ILE A 721 -15.99 -2.83 19.14
C ILE A 721 -16.91 -4.00 18.82
N ALA A 722 -16.91 -4.42 17.56
CA ALA A 722 -17.82 -5.42 17.05
C ALA A 722 -17.41 -6.84 17.46
N LYS A 723 -16.12 -7.05 17.75
CA LYS A 723 -15.57 -8.28 18.33
C LYS A 723 -14.53 -7.95 19.39
N HIS A 724 -14.55 -8.67 20.50
CA HIS A 724 -13.52 -8.61 21.53
C HIS A 724 -13.43 -9.99 22.20
N ARG A 725 -12.29 -10.69 22.07
CA ARG A 725 -12.11 -12.04 22.65
C ARG A 725 -11.92 -12.05 24.16
N ALA A 726 -11.35 -10.98 24.71
CA ALA A 726 -10.93 -10.90 26.12
C ALA A 726 -11.88 -10.05 27.00
N GLY A 727 -12.97 -9.52 26.44
CA GLY A 727 -13.85 -8.61 27.16
C GLY A 727 -15.15 -8.29 26.42
N PRO A 728 -15.95 -7.37 26.94
CA PRO A 728 -17.24 -7.01 26.33
C PRO A 728 -17.06 -6.23 25.02
N THR A 729 -18.08 -6.33 24.17
CA THR A 729 -18.28 -5.44 23.02
C THR A 729 -19.02 -4.18 23.47
N ALA A 730 -18.69 -3.04 22.88
CA ALA A 730 -19.37 -1.78 23.15
C ALA A 730 -19.29 -0.86 21.92
N THR A 731 -20.06 0.22 21.95
CA THR A 731 -19.82 1.36 21.05
C THR A 731 -19.37 2.53 21.88
N ILE A 732 -18.23 3.10 21.49
CA ILE A 732 -17.64 4.25 22.16
C ILE A 732 -17.77 5.43 21.22
N THR A 733 -18.31 6.53 21.73
CA THR A 733 -18.49 7.74 20.94
C THR A 733 -17.32 8.68 21.20
N VAL A 734 -16.65 9.08 20.13
CA VAL A 734 -15.51 10.00 20.14
C VAL A 734 -15.83 11.22 19.29
N ALA A 735 -15.18 12.35 19.57
CA ALA A 735 -15.18 13.48 18.66
C ALA A 735 -14.25 13.19 17.47
N HIS A 736 -14.72 13.36 16.24
CA HIS A 736 -13.85 13.34 15.07
C HIS A 736 -13.44 14.78 14.72
N GLN A 737 -12.15 15.08 14.78
CA GLN A 737 -11.58 16.39 14.46
C GLN A 737 -10.65 16.25 13.25
N LEU A 738 -11.22 15.81 12.13
CA LEU A 738 -10.46 15.44 10.95
C LEU A 738 -9.67 16.61 10.32
N HIS A 739 -10.09 17.85 10.57
CA HIS A 739 -9.32 19.05 10.22
C HIS A 739 -7.98 19.15 10.96
N TYR A 740 -7.82 18.45 12.08
CA TYR A 740 -6.55 18.24 12.78
C TYR A 740 -5.96 16.85 12.53
N SER A 741 -6.56 16.01 11.68
CA SER A 741 -6.21 14.59 11.47
C SER A 741 -6.21 13.76 12.75
N ARG A 742 -7.26 13.91 13.58
CA ARG A 742 -7.39 13.14 14.82
C ARG A 742 -8.83 12.83 15.19
N PHE A 743 -8.98 11.78 15.98
CA PHE A 743 -10.11 11.56 16.87
C PHE A 743 -9.71 11.96 18.31
N ALA A 744 -10.70 12.32 19.13
CA ALA A 744 -10.47 12.72 20.52
C ALA A 744 -11.66 12.29 21.39
N ASP A 745 -11.41 12.07 22.69
CA ASP A 745 -12.49 11.85 23.65
C ASP A 745 -13.47 13.03 23.68
N LEU A 746 -14.75 12.71 23.87
CA LEU A 746 -15.75 13.72 24.18
C LEU A 746 -15.45 14.30 25.58
N ALA A 747 -15.58 15.61 25.73
CA ALA A 747 -15.44 16.22 27.04
C ALA A 747 -16.55 15.69 27.95
N GLN A 748 -16.19 14.94 28.99
CA GLN A 748 -17.12 14.60 30.06
C GLN A 748 -17.55 15.91 30.74
N GLY A 749 -18.85 16.19 30.72
CA GLY A 749 -19.46 17.37 31.34
C GLY A 749 -19.46 17.31 32.85
#